data_AF-A0A938VPH5-F1
#
_entry.id   AF-A0A938VPH5-F1
#
_cell.length_a   1.000
_cell.length_b   1.000
_cell.length_c   1.000
_cell.angle_alpha   90.00
_cell.angle_beta   90.00
_cell.angle_gamma   90.00
#
_symmetry.space_group_name_H-M   'P 1'
#
loop_
_entity.id
_entity.type
_entity.pdbx_description
1 polymer ?
#
loop_
_entity_poly.entity_id
_entity_poly.type
_entity_poly.pdbx_seq_one_letter_code
_entity_poly.pdbx_strand_id
1 'polypeptide(L)'
;MRVLDAFADWWYGRRRGWMITVVAAYAGLAVAYTFPLVLVLGSHVPFKPAGDQLYQLSLLEWERLAFFGHPQDFFAGNFYYGAGGALFASDLLLGVLPVYAPLAWATGNPLFAFNLTYVLAYALNALAMYVAARAMLGSAAGAFVAGAVYAFGALQVNFADHVQLLAAWWLPLALYAAQRFRASYRWRDFGVAVLLVWIQFVTAVQWGIMAALVVLAYAGLPAGWRVLRRRDWRLALQLAAATVAASLPFVPIVRGYLDYADAWRAGRDITELQFWSAQIDDFLSPSERLRWFDALAERFPVPRGERRVFPGFMPVALAALGACAGVVGVRATGRSLRFPVLLALSLGATGVLFALGTHWKWNEQITAVALPYRALYEHVPVFQAIRVVARYALLGNVALALLSGVAALAIGRDRRGEALVAGVLAGLVLVETVPRPISVYAQPERPQLESALQAAPPGPALFVPVTGSEEVARMWAVTRAGAGPIVNGYSGHIWQQYWYFRDRTEKFSVAETPALAAALRAYGIRQVVLYETVITDSERRAWDAFKRGAFVEAIRPAGDHTIITLRAPAPLANRSWRAAQPRVLAAGVPAGHGFVATLVLTNPAAEPWLPPGPPAGGGPPASRVRDIQVKWIQAGGQVALAFATPVLPPPFLAAGDSYATTMHLFTPEEPGEYRLIARADGETITDQPVRVGTPPAHPFKGTGEGLAATFDLKSPAALRAHPGERLPLHVDALNTGTVGWTDRANIRLGFRWYRHEIGGEEEVPRYEGRVPLLGHLYGDIPPGIGYAFAGDLRAPDEPGEYLVRVSMLSELIAWFAVDPIELRVRVEAWPAADPA
;
A
#
# COMPACT_ATOMS: atom_id res chain seq x y z
N MET A 1 36.17 0.82 -2.64
CA MET A 1 37.49 1.39 -3.04
C MET A 1 37.85 1.16 -4.52
N ARG A 2 37.85 -0.07 -5.10
CA ARG A 2 38.28 -0.27 -6.53
C ARG A 2 37.24 0.01 -7.65
N VAL A 3 36.09 0.59 -7.32
CA VAL A 3 35.10 1.11 -8.31
C VAL A 3 35.47 2.54 -8.70
N LEU A 4 35.92 3.33 -7.72
CA LEU A 4 36.52 4.64 -7.93
C LEU A 4 37.80 4.54 -8.76
N ASP A 5 38.59 3.48 -8.62
CA ASP A 5 39.80 3.28 -9.44
C ASP A 5 39.50 3.11 -10.94
N ALA A 6 38.38 2.46 -11.32
CA ALA A 6 38.00 2.36 -12.72
C ALA A 6 37.47 3.69 -13.29
N PHE A 7 36.75 4.46 -12.45
CA PHE A 7 36.36 5.83 -12.76
C PHE A 7 37.59 6.75 -12.84
N ALA A 8 38.58 6.56 -11.96
CA ALA A 8 39.83 7.30 -11.92
C ALA A 8 40.72 6.97 -13.11
N ASP A 9 40.91 5.69 -13.47
CA ASP A 9 41.64 5.29 -14.68
C ASP A 9 40.98 5.86 -15.96
N TRP A 10 39.66 6.01 -15.96
CA TRP A 10 38.91 6.68 -17.03
C TRP A 10 39.06 8.20 -17.02
N TRP A 11 39.06 8.82 -15.84
CA TRP A 11 39.18 10.26 -15.64
C TRP A 11 40.60 10.77 -15.87
N TYR A 12 41.61 9.96 -15.56
CA TYR A 12 43.04 10.33 -15.64
C TYR A 12 43.77 9.76 -16.87
N GLY A 13 43.10 8.98 -17.74
CA GLY A 13 43.68 8.42 -18.97
C GLY A 13 43.45 9.25 -20.26
N ARG A 14 44.02 8.80 -21.40
CA ARG A 14 43.89 9.43 -22.75
C ARG A 14 42.44 9.53 -23.29
N ARG A 15 41.42 9.09 -22.54
CA ARG A 15 40.00 9.10 -22.92
C ARG A 15 39.14 10.04 -22.07
N ARG A 16 39.76 10.89 -21.25
CA ARG A 16 39.08 11.87 -20.38
C ARG A 16 38.06 12.74 -21.13
N GLY A 17 38.42 13.24 -22.32
CA GLY A 17 37.54 14.09 -23.13
C GLY A 17 36.22 13.42 -23.48
N TRP A 18 36.23 12.16 -23.92
CA TRP A 18 35.01 11.41 -24.25
C TRP A 18 34.11 11.20 -23.02
N MET A 19 34.70 10.90 -21.85
CA MET A 19 33.93 10.73 -20.62
C MET A 19 33.22 12.02 -20.22
N ILE A 20 33.91 13.15 -20.30
CA ILE A 20 33.32 14.47 -20.05
C ILE A 20 32.17 14.72 -21.02
N THR A 21 32.34 14.41 -22.31
CA THR A 21 31.25 14.53 -23.30
C THR A 21 30.06 13.65 -22.97
N VAL A 22 30.27 12.38 -22.57
CA VAL A 22 29.17 11.46 -22.20
C VAL A 22 28.43 11.97 -20.97
N VAL A 23 29.14 12.39 -19.93
CA VAL A 23 28.54 12.94 -18.70
C VAL A 23 27.75 14.22 -19.02
N ALA A 24 28.34 15.15 -19.78
CA ALA A 24 27.68 16.39 -20.17
C ALA A 24 26.44 16.14 -21.04
N ALA A 25 26.51 15.19 -21.97
CA ALA A 25 25.37 14.81 -22.82
C ALA A 25 24.22 14.24 -21.98
N TYR A 26 24.48 13.28 -21.10
CA TYR A 26 23.41 12.72 -20.25
C TYR A 26 22.87 13.71 -19.22
N ALA A 27 23.71 14.58 -18.67
CA ALA A 27 23.25 15.67 -17.80
C ALA A 27 22.35 16.65 -18.56
N GLY A 28 22.74 17.07 -19.76
CA GLY A 28 21.92 17.92 -20.63
C GLY A 28 20.59 17.28 -21.00
N LEU A 29 20.59 15.97 -21.31
CA LEU A 29 19.36 15.22 -21.58
C LEU A 29 18.48 15.08 -20.34
N ALA A 30 19.06 14.84 -19.16
CA ALA A 30 18.31 14.81 -17.91
C ALA A 30 17.62 16.14 -17.65
N VAL A 31 18.31 17.27 -17.87
CA VAL A 31 17.73 18.62 -17.78
C VAL A 31 16.59 18.80 -18.79
N ALA A 32 16.77 18.36 -20.04
CA ALA A 32 15.74 18.47 -21.08
C ALA A 32 14.49 17.61 -20.78
N TYR A 33 14.67 16.37 -20.32
CA TYR A 33 13.57 15.44 -20.02
C TYR A 33 12.78 15.81 -18.77
N THR A 34 13.40 16.60 -17.89
CA THR A 34 12.77 17.09 -16.67
C THR A 34 12.24 18.52 -16.79
N PHE A 35 12.40 19.16 -17.95
CA PHE A 35 11.87 20.51 -18.17
C PHE A 35 10.34 20.55 -17.99
N PRO A 36 9.78 21.57 -17.30
CA PRO A 36 10.43 22.76 -16.74
C PRO A 36 10.86 22.63 -15.25
N LEU A 37 10.84 21.44 -14.64
CA LEU A 37 11.16 21.23 -13.22
C LEU A 37 12.49 21.86 -12.79
N VAL A 38 13.51 21.79 -13.65
CA VAL A 38 14.84 22.38 -13.44
C VAL A 38 14.83 23.89 -13.17
N LEU A 39 13.78 24.61 -13.58
CA LEU A 39 13.62 26.04 -13.33
C LEU A 39 13.02 26.36 -11.96
N VAL A 40 12.41 25.36 -11.31
CA VAL A 40 11.58 25.52 -10.10
C VAL A 40 11.90 24.48 -9.02
N LEU A 41 13.13 23.97 -9.00
CA LEU A 41 13.58 22.87 -8.13
C LEU A 41 13.25 23.09 -6.65
N GLY A 42 13.33 24.32 -6.14
CA GLY A 42 13.17 24.61 -4.72
C GLY A 42 11.75 24.98 -4.26
N SER A 43 10.76 25.03 -5.15
CA SER A 43 9.42 25.56 -4.83
C SER A 43 8.25 24.76 -5.42
N HIS A 44 8.50 23.86 -6.38
CA HIS A 44 7.46 23.08 -7.03
C HIS A 44 7.70 21.58 -6.94
N VAL A 45 6.61 20.80 -6.94
CA VAL A 45 6.60 19.35 -7.06
C VAL A 45 6.12 18.93 -8.45
N PRO A 46 6.69 17.86 -9.05
CA PRO A 46 6.26 17.40 -10.36
C PRO A 46 5.00 16.51 -10.31
N PHE A 47 4.29 16.45 -11.45
CA PHE A 47 3.08 15.67 -11.75
C PHE A 47 1.80 16.04 -11.01
N LYS A 48 1.83 16.13 -9.68
CA LYS A 48 0.65 16.43 -8.83
C LYS A 48 1.08 17.15 -7.54
N PRO A 49 0.31 18.11 -7.02
CA PRO A 49 0.67 18.88 -5.82
C PRO A 49 0.76 18.04 -4.54
N ALA A 50 -0.22 17.17 -4.29
CA ALA A 50 -0.26 16.26 -3.13
C ALA A 50 -0.27 14.79 -3.57
N GLY A 51 0.57 14.45 -4.55
CA GLY A 51 0.70 13.09 -5.08
C GLY A 51 1.96 12.35 -4.60
N ASP A 52 2.27 11.24 -5.27
CA ASP A 52 3.37 10.33 -4.91
C ASP A 52 4.72 11.02 -4.69
N GLN A 53 5.00 12.12 -5.39
CA GLN A 53 6.28 12.84 -5.27
C GLN A 53 6.43 13.52 -3.92
N LEU A 54 5.35 14.16 -3.43
CA LEU A 54 5.35 14.78 -2.12
C LEU A 54 5.36 13.72 -1.01
N TYR A 55 4.72 12.58 -1.24
CA TYR A 55 4.79 11.42 -0.35
C TYR A 55 6.23 10.91 -0.23
N GLN A 56 6.91 10.65 -1.35
CA GLN A 56 8.28 10.13 -1.37
C GLN A 56 9.31 11.14 -0.83
N LEU A 57 9.10 12.44 -1.07
CA LEU A 57 9.85 13.50 -0.41
C LEU A 57 9.66 13.45 1.12
N SER A 58 8.42 13.27 1.58
CA SER A 58 8.14 13.16 3.02
C SER A 58 8.81 11.94 3.66
N LEU A 59 8.90 10.81 2.95
CA LEU A 59 9.63 9.62 3.39
C LEU A 59 11.13 9.88 3.48
N LEU A 60 11.75 10.35 2.39
CA LEU A 60 13.19 10.63 2.36
C LEU A 60 13.62 11.67 3.39
N GLU A 61 12.78 12.68 3.62
CA GLU A 61 13.06 13.69 4.63
C GLU A 61 12.90 13.14 6.04
N TRP A 62 11.88 12.32 6.31
CA TRP A 62 11.78 11.59 7.56
C TRP A 62 13.00 10.70 7.79
N GLU A 63 13.41 9.90 6.80
CA GLU A 63 14.56 9.03 6.89
C GLU A 63 15.83 9.80 7.19
N ARG A 64 16.05 10.94 6.52
CA ARG A 64 17.19 11.83 6.79
C ARG A 64 17.15 12.36 8.22
N LEU A 65 16.00 12.81 8.72
CA LEU A 65 15.87 13.35 10.08
C LEU A 65 16.04 12.24 11.14
N ALA A 66 15.36 11.11 10.96
CA ALA A 66 15.36 9.99 11.90
C ALA A 66 16.72 9.29 11.97
N PHE A 67 17.40 9.09 10.83
CA PHE A 67 18.70 8.40 10.81
C PHE A 67 19.75 9.09 11.68
N PHE A 68 19.73 10.42 11.74
CA PHE A 68 20.71 11.21 12.51
C PHE A 68 20.19 11.74 13.85
N GLY A 69 18.87 11.85 14.04
CA GLY A 69 18.26 12.35 15.27
C GLY A 69 17.73 11.25 16.19
N HIS A 70 16.98 10.29 15.63
CA HIS A 70 16.20 9.30 16.38
C HIS A 70 16.20 7.92 15.69
N PRO A 71 17.36 7.24 15.58
CA PRO A 71 17.50 6.04 14.76
C PRO A 71 16.63 4.86 15.22
N GLN A 72 16.21 4.85 16.50
CA GLN A 72 15.27 3.84 17.01
C GLN A 72 13.87 3.95 16.41
N ASP A 73 13.47 5.14 15.97
CA ASP A 73 12.14 5.42 15.41
C ASP A 73 12.13 5.31 13.88
N PHE A 74 13.29 5.07 13.27
CA PHE A 74 13.49 5.09 11.82
C PHE A 74 12.40 4.32 11.06
N PHE A 75 12.23 3.04 11.36
CA PHE A 75 11.25 2.18 10.69
C PHE A 75 9.82 2.43 11.13
N ALA A 76 9.59 3.02 12.31
CA ALA A 76 8.25 3.33 12.79
C ALA A 76 7.56 4.32 11.83
N GLY A 77 8.32 5.21 11.19
CA GLY A 77 7.79 6.21 10.26
C GLY A 77 7.14 7.39 10.96
N ASN A 78 6.90 8.47 10.21
CA ASN A 78 6.18 9.64 10.73
C ASN A 78 4.65 9.56 10.52
N PHE A 79 4.13 8.39 10.14
CA PHE A 79 2.73 8.15 9.80
C PHE A 79 2.29 6.75 10.24
N TYR A 80 0.98 6.47 10.24
CA TYR A 80 0.41 5.22 10.74
C TYR A 80 0.88 4.87 12.17
N TYR A 81 0.87 5.85 13.06
CA TYR A 81 1.19 5.62 14.47
C TYR A 81 0.33 4.47 15.04
N GLY A 82 1.01 3.45 15.59
CA GLY A 82 0.40 2.22 16.09
C GLY A 82 0.45 1.02 15.13
N ALA A 83 0.85 1.22 13.87
CA ALA A 83 0.99 0.12 12.91
C ALA A 83 2.21 -0.78 13.17
N GLY A 84 3.27 -0.24 13.80
CA GLY A 84 4.53 -0.93 14.03
C GLY A 84 5.32 -1.16 12.74
N GLY A 85 6.22 -0.24 12.42
CA GLY A 85 7.04 -0.33 11.20
C GLY A 85 6.38 0.24 9.95
N ALA A 86 5.78 1.44 10.02
CA ALA A 86 4.98 1.99 8.92
C ALA A 86 5.77 2.15 7.60
N LEU A 87 7.09 2.30 7.66
CA LEU A 87 7.92 2.35 6.45
C LEU A 87 7.87 1.05 5.64
N PHE A 88 7.60 -0.10 6.26
CA PHE A 88 7.46 -1.39 5.55
C PHE A 88 6.13 -1.54 4.79
N ALA A 89 5.23 -0.56 4.89
CA ALA A 89 4.02 -0.49 4.08
C ALA A 89 4.30 -0.11 2.60
N SER A 90 5.52 0.33 2.27
CA SER A 90 5.94 0.72 0.91
C SER A 90 7.44 0.46 0.68
N ASP A 91 7.95 0.86 -0.49
CA ASP A 91 9.38 0.85 -0.78
C ASP A 91 10.14 1.84 0.13
N LEU A 92 11.26 1.40 0.71
CA LEU A 92 12.04 2.19 1.68
C LEU A 92 12.89 3.32 1.08
N LEU A 93 13.09 3.41 -0.24
CA LEU A 93 13.91 4.45 -0.90
C LEU A 93 15.35 4.64 -0.36
N LEU A 94 15.85 3.75 0.50
CA LEU A 94 17.10 3.91 1.24
C LEU A 94 18.33 4.06 0.34
N GLY A 95 18.34 3.46 -0.85
CA GLY A 95 19.44 3.63 -1.80
C GLY A 95 19.41 4.95 -2.57
N VAL A 96 18.39 5.79 -2.39
CA VAL A 96 18.34 7.19 -2.87
C VAL A 96 18.96 8.14 -1.84
N LEU A 97 18.86 7.82 -0.56
CA LEU A 97 19.33 8.64 0.56
C LEU A 97 20.79 9.13 0.43
N PRO A 98 21.76 8.33 -0.08
CA PRO A 98 23.14 8.80 -0.29
C PRO A 98 23.31 9.94 -1.29
N VAL A 99 22.33 10.16 -2.18
CA VAL A 99 22.30 11.29 -3.13
C VAL A 99 21.49 12.44 -2.53
N TYR A 100 20.32 12.13 -1.97
CA TYR A 100 19.40 13.12 -1.41
C TYR A 100 19.95 13.84 -0.17
N ALA A 101 20.42 13.09 0.84
CA ALA A 101 20.76 13.67 2.15
C ALA A 101 21.90 14.71 2.08
N PRO A 102 23.01 14.49 1.35
CA PRO A 102 24.03 15.52 1.18
C PRO A 102 23.52 16.79 0.51
N LEU A 103 22.63 16.67 -0.48
CA LEU A 103 22.02 17.82 -1.16
C LEU A 103 21.08 18.57 -0.22
N ALA A 104 20.27 17.86 0.57
CA ALA A 104 19.36 18.45 1.55
C ALA A 104 20.12 19.22 2.63
N TRP A 105 21.23 18.66 3.14
CA TRP A 105 22.09 19.36 4.10
C TRP A 105 22.79 20.58 3.49
N ALA A 106 23.35 20.46 2.29
CA ALA A 106 24.10 21.53 1.66
C ALA A 106 23.21 22.73 1.29
N THR A 107 21.94 22.48 0.96
CA THR A 107 21.02 23.52 0.49
C THR A 107 20.05 24.01 1.55
N GLY A 108 19.82 23.23 2.62
CA GLY A 108 18.76 23.50 3.60
C GLY A 108 17.35 23.42 3.01
N ASN A 109 17.19 22.95 1.77
CA ASN A 109 15.92 22.87 1.06
C ASN A 109 15.65 21.42 0.62
N PRO A 110 14.87 20.65 1.40
CA PRO A 110 14.48 19.28 1.07
C PRO A 110 13.85 19.12 -0.32
N LEU A 111 13.01 20.07 -0.73
CA LEU A 111 12.35 20.02 -2.04
C LEU A 111 13.35 20.19 -3.19
N PHE A 112 14.27 21.15 -3.05
CA PHE A 112 15.38 21.32 -4.00
C PHE A 112 16.22 20.04 -4.11
N ALA A 113 16.59 19.45 -2.98
CA ALA A 113 17.39 18.24 -2.93
C ALA A 113 16.67 17.05 -3.59
N PHE A 114 15.37 16.88 -3.34
CA PHE A 114 14.56 15.83 -3.95
C PHE A 114 14.44 16.01 -5.46
N ASN A 115 14.09 17.20 -5.92
CA ASN A 115 13.96 17.48 -7.36
C ASN A 115 15.31 17.38 -8.08
N LEU A 116 16.40 17.85 -7.48
CA LEU A 116 17.73 17.65 -8.05
C LEU A 116 18.12 16.17 -8.09
N THR A 117 17.78 15.40 -7.06
CA THR A 117 17.98 13.94 -7.05
C THR A 117 17.17 13.27 -8.17
N TYR A 118 15.94 13.71 -8.42
CA TYR A 118 15.10 13.25 -9.52
C TYR A 118 15.74 13.53 -10.89
N VAL A 119 16.29 14.73 -11.09
CA VAL A 119 17.04 15.07 -12.32
C VAL A 119 18.29 14.19 -12.46
N LEU A 120 19.06 14.07 -11.39
CA LEU A 120 20.29 13.27 -11.36
C LEU A 120 20.01 11.78 -11.61
N ALA A 121 18.85 11.26 -11.22
CA ALA A 121 18.47 9.86 -11.43
C ALA A 121 18.56 9.44 -12.89
N TYR A 122 18.08 10.27 -13.83
CA TYR A 122 18.21 10.03 -15.26
C TYR A 122 19.68 9.90 -15.70
N ALA A 123 20.52 10.85 -15.27
CA ALA A 123 21.94 10.84 -15.60
C ALA A 123 22.67 9.64 -14.97
N LEU A 124 22.37 9.32 -13.71
CA LEU A 124 22.95 8.19 -12.99
C LEU A 124 22.55 6.85 -13.64
N ASN A 125 21.30 6.68 -14.06
CA ASN A 125 20.85 5.51 -14.80
C ASN A 125 21.64 5.34 -16.11
N ALA A 126 21.76 6.42 -16.89
CA ALA A 126 22.45 6.41 -18.17
C ALA A 126 23.94 6.09 -18.01
N LEU A 127 24.59 6.71 -17.01
CA LEU A 127 26.01 6.50 -16.70
C LEU A 127 26.28 5.10 -16.16
N ALA A 128 25.44 4.59 -15.26
CA ALA A 128 25.57 3.24 -14.73
C ALA A 128 25.45 2.19 -15.84
N MET A 129 24.45 2.34 -16.73
CA MET A 129 24.30 1.47 -17.90
C MET A 129 25.44 1.62 -18.89
N TYR A 130 25.92 2.85 -19.14
CA TYR A 130 27.11 3.07 -19.96
C TYR A 130 28.32 2.30 -19.41
N VAL A 131 28.59 2.37 -18.11
CA VAL A 131 29.72 1.66 -17.49
C VAL A 131 29.58 0.14 -17.63
N ALA A 132 28.38 -0.39 -17.36
CA ALA A 132 28.09 -1.82 -17.50
C ALA A 132 28.25 -2.31 -18.95
N ALA A 133 27.59 -1.64 -19.89
CA ALA A 133 27.64 -1.96 -21.32
C ALA A 133 29.06 -1.80 -21.88
N ARG A 134 29.81 -0.77 -21.45
CA ARG A 134 31.21 -0.59 -21.88
C ARG A 134 32.10 -1.75 -21.44
N ALA A 135 31.92 -2.23 -20.21
CA ALA A 135 32.66 -3.37 -19.69
C ALA A 135 32.31 -4.69 -20.40
N MET A 136 31.04 -4.88 -20.75
CA MET A 136 30.56 -6.08 -21.45
C MET A 136 30.91 -6.08 -22.94
N LEU A 137 30.55 -5.01 -23.65
CA LEU A 137 30.62 -4.91 -25.11
C LEU A 137 32.00 -4.46 -25.63
N GLY A 138 32.74 -3.69 -24.83
CA GLY A 138 34.02 -3.11 -25.26
C GLY A 138 33.89 -1.96 -26.27
N SER A 139 32.68 -1.43 -26.49
CA SER A 139 32.38 -0.28 -27.38
C SER A 139 31.94 0.95 -26.58
N ALA A 140 32.49 2.12 -26.91
CA ALA A 140 32.13 3.38 -26.24
C ALA A 140 30.84 3.95 -26.86
N ALA A 141 30.74 3.89 -28.20
CA ALA A 141 29.53 4.16 -28.95
C ALA A 141 28.38 3.25 -28.51
N GLY A 142 28.60 1.93 -28.45
CA GLY A 142 27.57 0.98 -28.01
C GLY A 142 27.11 1.21 -26.57
N ALA A 143 28.04 1.54 -25.68
CA ALA A 143 27.70 1.91 -24.31
C ALA A 143 26.90 3.21 -24.20
N PHE A 144 27.18 4.18 -25.08
CA PHE A 144 26.44 5.44 -25.14
C PHE A 144 24.99 5.23 -25.56
N VAL A 145 24.74 4.42 -26.60
CA VAL A 145 23.38 4.08 -27.02
C VAL A 145 22.65 3.26 -25.95
N ALA A 146 23.32 2.31 -25.30
CA ALA A 146 22.73 1.54 -24.21
C ALA A 146 22.30 2.42 -23.03
N GLY A 147 23.14 3.38 -22.62
CA GLY A 147 22.79 4.33 -21.56
C GLY A 147 21.62 5.24 -21.95
N ALA A 148 21.57 5.70 -23.20
CA ALA A 148 20.46 6.50 -23.71
C ALA A 148 19.13 5.73 -23.68
N VAL A 149 19.09 4.50 -24.18
CA VAL A 149 17.88 3.66 -24.17
C VAL A 149 17.43 3.35 -22.74
N TYR A 150 18.36 2.99 -21.86
CA TYR A 150 18.00 2.61 -20.49
C TYR A 150 17.38 3.75 -19.69
N ALA A 151 17.96 4.96 -19.78
CA ALA A 151 17.50 6.10 -18.99
C ALA A 151 16.37 6.91 -19.64
N PHE A 152 16.35 7.01 -20.97
CA PHE A 152 15.45 7.89 -21.71
C PHE A 152 14.49 7.14 -22.65
N GLY A 153 14.50 5.80 -22.63
CA GLY A 153 13.57 4.96 -23.39
C GLY A 153 12.11 5.12 -22.91
N ALA A 154 11.16 4.72 -23.77
CA ALA A 154 9.72 4.90 -23.54
C ALA A 154 9.25 4.29 -22.20
N LEU A 155 9.72 3.08 -21.87
CA LEU A 155 9.41 2.41 -20.59
C LEU A 155 9.89 3.22 -19.38
N GLN A 156 11.13 3.73 -19.42
CA GLN A 156 11.67 4.51 -18.30
C GLN A 156 10.93 5.83 -18.15
N VAL A 157 10.58 6.51 -19.25
CA VAL A 157 9.79 7.74 -19.23
C VAL A 157 8.39 7.49 -18.65
N ASN A 158 7.78 6.35 -18.98
CA ASN A 158 6.45 5.99 -18.47
C ASN A 158 6.43 5.86 -16.94
N PHE A 159 7.39 5.14 -16.36
CA PHE A 159 7.44 4.86 -14.92
C PHE A 159 8.23 5.89 -14.11
N ALA A 160 8.72 6.96 -14.74
CA ALA A 160 9.50 7.99 -14.06
C ALA A 160 8.66 8.89 -13.14
N ASP A 161 7.34 8.82 -13.20
CA ASP A 161 6.44 9.44 -12.21
C ASP A 161 6.48 8.72 -10.85
N HIS A 162 7.21 7.62 -10.73
CA HIS A 162 7.51 6.93 -9.48
C HIS A 162 9.03 6.98 -9.22
N VAL A 163 9.50 7.82 -8.28
CA VAL A 163 10.95 8.02 -8.07
C VAL A 163 11.66 6.72 -7.65
N GLN A 164 10.99 5.85 -6.90
CA GLN A 164 11.50 4.51 -6.58
C GLN A 164 11.76 3.66 -7.84
N LEU A 165 10.99 3.85 -8.91
CA LEU A 165 11.23 3.17 -10.19
C LEU A 165 12.21 3.93 -11.08
N LEU A 166 12.30 5.25 -10.95
CA LEU A 166 13.32 6.05 -11.61
C LEU A 166 14.72 5.76 -11.05
N ALA A 167 14.85 5.44 -9.76
CA ALA A 167 16.10 5.16 -9.08
C ALA A 167 16.63 3.72 -9.34
N ALA A 168 17.05 3.47 -10.58
CA ALA A 168 17.41 2.13 -11.07
C ALA A 168 18.92 1.91 -11.31
N TRP A 169 19.77 2.90 -11.03
CA TRP A 169 21.19 2.89 -11.37
C TRP A 169 22.01 1.82 -10.64
N TRP A 170 21.51 1.25 -9.53
CA TRP A 170 22.20 0.18 -8.82
C TRP A 170 22.19 -1.13 -9.60
N LEU A 171 21.14 -1.42 -10.37
CA LEU A 171 21.06 -2.64 -11.19
C LEU A 171 22.16 -2.70 -12.26
N PRO A 172 22.39 -1.67 -13.11
CA PRO A 172 23.51 -1.70 -14.05
C PRO A 172 24.88 -1.77 -13.34
N LEU A 173 25.04 -1.13 -12.18
CA LEU A 173 26.27 -1.27 -11.40
C LEU A 173 26.47 -2.71 -10.87
N ALA A 174 25.39 -3.39 -10.47
CA ALA A 174 25.42 -4.80 -10.09
C ALA A 174 25.83 -5.68 -11.27
N LEU A 175 25.32 -5.39 -12.48
CA LEU A 175 25.73 -6.04 -13.72
C LEU A 175 27.20 -5.79 -14.06
N TYR A 176 27.71 -4.56 -13.84
CA TYR A 176 29.13 -4.24 -13.99
C TYR A 176 30.01 -5.05 -13.02
N ALA A 177 29.63 -5.13 -11.74
CA ALA A 177 30.34 -5.95 -10.75
C ALA A 177 30.29 -7.45 -11.12
N ALA A 178 29.15 -7.94 -11.59
CA ALA A 178 28.98 -9.30 -12.09
C ALA A 178 29.88 -9.58 -13.32
N GLN A 179 30.09 -8.59 -14.19
CA GLN A 179 31.04 -8.67 -15.31
C GLN A 179 32.50 -8.76 -14.84
N ARG A 180 32.89 -8.00 -13.82
CA ARG A 180 34.23 -8.09 -13.22
C ARG A 180 34.48 -9.46 -12.57
N PHE A 181 33.47 -9.96 -11.86
CA PHE A 181 33.50 -11.31 -11.31
C PHE A 181 33.67 -12.34 -12.42
N ARG A 182 32.90 -12.27 -13.50
CA ARG A 182 33.03 -13.21 -14.62
C ARG A 182 34.38 -13.21 -15.33
N ALA A 183 35.10 -12.08 -15.30
CA ALA A 183 36.43 -11.99 -15.88
C ALA A 183 37.51 -12.66 -15.01
N SER A 184 37.35 -12.70 -13.69
CA SER A 184 38.41 -13.10 -12.75
C SER A 184 38.03 -14.16 -11.71
N TYR A 185 36.74 -14.51 -11.62
CA TYR A 185 36.10 -15.34 -10.60
C TYR A 185 36.48 -14.99 -9.15
N ARG A 186 36.75 -13.70 -8.88
CA ARG A 186 37.05 -13.21 -7.53
C ARG A 186 35.78 -13.02 -6.72
N TRP A 187 35.66 -13.73 -5.59
CA TRP A 187 34.50 -13.66 -4.70
C TRP A 187 34.15 -12.24 -4.22
N ARG A 188 35.13 -11.35 -4.11
CA ARG A 188 34.90 -9.93 -3.75
C ARG A 188 34.04 -9.20 -4.77
N ASP A 189 34.28 -9.40 -6.07
CA ASP A 189 33.48 -8.76 -7.12
C ASP A 189 32.04 -9.34 -7.14
N PHE A 190 31.88 -10.63 -6.81
CA PHE A 190 30.57 -11.25 -6.64
C PHE A 190 29.82 -10.69 -5.41
N GLY A 191 30.50 -10.56 -4.27
CA GLY A 191 29.94 -9.94 -3.07
C GLY A 191 29.50 -8.50 -3.30
N VAL A 192 30.26 -7.72 -4.08
CA VAL A 192 29.85 -6.35 -4.49
C VAL A 192 28.59 -6.39 -5.37
N ALA A 193 28.47 -7.35 -6.31
CA ALA A 193 27.26 -7.51 -7.10
C ALA A 193 26.04 -7.83 -6.23
N VAL A 194 26.18 -8.74 -5.25
CA VAL A 194 25.12 -9.08 -4.28
C VAL A 194 24.76 -7.87 -3.41
N LEU A 195 25.75 -7.11 -2.93
CA LEU A 195 25.51 -5.89 -2.16
C LEU A 195 24.70 -4.86 -2.96
N LEU A 196 25.03 -4.66 -4.24
CA LEU A 196 24.29 -3.73 -5.10
C LEU A 196 22.87 -4.19 -5.42
N VAL A 197 22.63 -5.51 -5.48
CA VAL A 197 21.27 -6.07 -5.54
C VAL A 197 20.47 -5.70 -4.28
N TRP A 198 21.07 -5.82 -3.09
CA TRP A 198 20.42 -5.43 -1.85
C TRP A 198 20.19 -3.92 -1.74
N ILE A 199 21.15 -3.09 -2.18
CA ILE A 199 20.96 -1.64 -2.24
C ILE A 199 19.80 -1.30 -3.19
N GLN A 200 19.70 -1.96 -4.34
CA GLN A 200 18.55 -1.79 -5.24
C GLN A 200 17.25 -2.27 -4.58
N PHE A 201 17.27 -3.38 -3.83
CA PHE A 201 16.10 -3.91 -3.12
C PHE A 201 15.57 -2.93 -2.06
N VAL A 202 16.43 -2.31 -1.27
CA VAL A 202 16.01 -1.29 -0.30
C VAL A 202 15.70 0.07 -0.93
N THR A 203 16.06 0.27 -2.21
CA THR A 203 15.61 1.42 -3.00
C THR A 203 14.18 1.21 -3.49
N ALA A 204 13.96 0.05 -4.12
CA ALA A 204 12.67 -0.41 -4.61
C ALA A 204 12.69 -1.94 -4.72
N VAL A 205 11.79 -2.61 -4.00
CA VAL A 205 11.74 -4.07 -3.86
C VAL A 205 11.69 -4.75 -5.23
N GLN A 206 10.82 -4.26 -6.11
CA GLN A 206 10.63 -4.83 -7.44
C GLN A 206 11.89 -4.73 -8.31
N TRP A 207 12.60 -3.60 -8.30
CA TRP A 207 13.90 -3.47 -8.97
C TRP A 207 14.98 -4.34 -8.34
N GLY A 208 14.96 -4.53 -7.02
CA GLY A 208 15.85 -5.45 -6.32
C GLY A 208 15.70 -6.90 -6.80
N ILE A 209 14.45 -7.37 -6.95
CA ILE A 209 14.15 -8.69 -7.51
C ILE A 209 14.69 -8.79 -8.94
N MET A 210 14.44 -7.78 -9.79
CA MET A 210 14.97 -7.76 -11.14
C MET A 210 16.50 -7.78 -11.18
N ALA A 211 17.17 -7.01 -10.30
CA ALA A 211 18.63 -7.02 -10.19
C ALA A 211 19.16 -8.39 -9.76
N ALA A 212 18.48 -9.07 -8.81
CA ALA A 212 18.81 -10.42 -8.39
C ALA A 212 18.70 -11.41 -9.56
N LEU A 213 17.63 -11.35 -10.36
CA LEU A 213 17.45 -12.18 -11.55
C LEU A 213 18.56 -11.95 -12.58
N VAL A 214 18.93 -10.69 -12.83
CA VAL A 214 20.03 -10.32 -13.74
C VAL A 214 21.36 -10.89 -13.25
N VAL A 215 21.72 -10.68 -11.98
CA VAL A 215 22.99 -11.16 -11.41
C VAL A 215 23.04 -12.69 -11.34
N LEU A 216 21.92 -13.33 -10.98
CA LEU A 216 21.79 -14.79 -10.96
C LEU A 216 22.00 -15.38 -12.36
N ALA A 217 21.29 -14.86 -13.38
CA ALA A 217 21.41 -15.34 -14.76
C ALA A 217 22.81 -15.08 -15.35
N TYR A 218 23.37 -13.90 -15.09
CA TYR A 218 24.63 -13.49 -15.72
C TYR A 218 25.89 -14.07 -15.07
N ALA A 219 25.91 -14.15 -13.73
CA ALA A 219 27.10 -14.53 -12.96
C ALA A 219 26.86 -15.78 -12.10
N GLY A 220 25.72 -15.88 -11.40
CA GLY A 220 25.42 -16.97 -10.48
C GLY A 220 25.37 -18.34 -11.16
N LEU A 221 24.48 -18.52 -12.14
CA LEU A 221 24.31 -19.79 -12.85
C LEU A 221 25.59 -20.24 -13.58
N PRO A 222 26.32 -19.37 -14.33
CA PRO A 222 27.59 -19.78 -14.93
C PRO A 222 28.68 -20.13 -13.90
N ALA A 223 28.70 -19.48 -12.75
CA ALA A 223 29.61 -19.82 -11.67
C ALA A 223 29.26 -21.16 -11.02
N GLY A 224 27.98 -21.42 -10.74
CA GLY A 224 27.49 -22.71 -10.26
C GLY A 224 27.82 -23.84 -11.23
N TRP A 225 27.55 -23.65 -12.52
CA TRP A 225 27.93 -24.62 -13.56
C TRP A 225 29.45 -24.89 -13.60
N ARG A 226 30.27 -23.83 -13.49
CA ARG A 226 31.73 -23.97 -13.42
C ARG A 226 32.15 -24.75 -12.18
N VAL A 227 31.59 -24.42 -11.02
CA VAL A 227 31.84 -25.10 -9.75
C VAL A 227 31.51 -26.58 -9.86
N LEU A 228 30.33 -26.94 -10.38
CA LEU A 228 29.92 -28.33 -10.59
C LEU A 228 30.85 -29.06 -11.56
N ARG A 229 31.15 -28.45 -12.71
CA ARG A 229 31.97 -29.06 -13.75
C ARG A 229 33.44 -29.23 -13.33
N ARG A 230 34.00 -28.29 -12.56
CA ARG A 230 35.41 -28.31 -12.12
C ARG A 230 35.59 -28.82 -10.69
N ARG A 231 34.51 -29.11 -9.96
CA ARG A 231 34.49 -29.45 -8.53
C ARG A 231 35.24 -28.44 -7.66
N ASP A 232 35.13 -27.15 -7.99
CA ASP A 232 35.82 -26.06 -7.29
C ASP A 232 35.02 -25.63 -6.05
N TRP A 233 35.03 -26.47 -5.01
CA TRP A 233 34.29 -26.21 -3.77
C TRP A 233 34.85 -25.03 -2.96
N ARG A 234 36.12 -24.66 -3.19
CA ARG A 234 36.69 -23.45 -2.60
C ARG A 234 36.00 -22.22 -3.16
N LEU A 235 35.82 -22.14 -4.48
CA LEU A 235 35.03 -21.08 -5.09
C LEU A 235 33.59 -21.10 -4.56
N ALA A 236 32.95 -22.27 -4.46
CA ALA A 236 31.60 -22.38 -3.92
C ALA A 236 31.47 -21.78 -2.50
N LEU A 237 32.37 -22.15 -1.58
CA LEU A 237 32.42 -21.62 -0.22
C LEU A 237 32.69 -20.11 -0.20
N GLN A 238 33.59 -19.62 -1.06
CA GLN A 238 33.87 -18.19 -1.16
C GLN A 238 32.67 -17.40 -1.67
N LEU A 239 31.93 -17.93 -2.66
CA LEU A 239 30.71 -17.29 -3.16
C LEU A 239 29.60 -17.30 -2.11
N ALA A 240 29.42 -18.41 -1.40
CA ALA A 240 28.46 -18.50 -0.30
C ALA A 240 28.80 -17.52 0.82
N ALA A 241 30.07 -17.47 1.25
CA ALA A 241 30.54 -16.51 2.26
C ALA A 241 30.36 -15.06 1.80
N ALA A 242 30.64 -14.76 0.53
CA ALA A 242 30.42 -13.44 -0.05
C ALA A 242 28.93 -13.04 -0.05
N THR A 243 28.04 -13.96 -0.43
CA THR A 243 26.58 -13.74 -0.38
C THR A 243 26.10 -13.49 1.03
N VAL A 244 26.50 -14.33 1.99
CA VAL A 244 26.10 -14.20 3.40
C VAL A 244 26.60 -12.87 3.95
N ALA A 245 27.88 -12.54 3.78
CA ALA A 245 28.46 -11.30 4.27
C ALA A 245 27.80 -10.05 3.65
N ALA A 246 27.47 -10.09 2.36
CA ALA A 246 26.80 -8.97 1.68
C ALA A 246 25.31 -8.85 2.04
N SER A 247 24.65 -9.95 2.43
CA SER A 247 23.22 -9.97 2.77
C SER A 247 22.95 -9.69 4.25
N LEU A 248 23.90 -10.00 5.13
CA LEU A 248 23.74 -9.91 6.59
C LEU A 248 23.23 -8.53 7.07
N PRO A 249 23.71 -7.38 6.55
CA PRO A 249 23.22 -6.06 6.96
C PRO A 249 21.73 -5.81 6.66
N PHE A 250 21.15 -6.56 5.71
CA PHE A 250 19.77 -6.38 5.24
C PHE A 250 18.78 -7.32 5.92
N VAL A 251 19.27 -8.27 6.73
CA VAL A 251 18.40 -9.21 7.48
C VAL A 251 17.37 -8.48 8.36
N PRO A 252 17.70 -7.42 9.11
CA PRO A 252 16.69 -6.68 9.89
C PRO A 252 15.60 -6.04 9.02
N ILE A 253 15.95 -5.60 7.81
CA ILE A 253 15.00 -4.99 6.87
C ILE A 253 14.05 -6.05 6.30
N VAL A 254 14.59 -7.19 5.85
CA VAL A 254 13.76 -8.31 5.36
C VAL A 254 12.84 -8.81 6.48
N ARG A 255 13.36 -8.96 7.70
CA ARG A 255 12.56 -9.32 8.86
C ARG A 255 11.46 -8.29 9.13
N GLY A 256 11.75 -6.99 9.04
CA GLY A 256 10.74 -5.94 9.20
C GLY A 256 9.61 -6.03 8.18
N TYR A 257 9.90 -6.33 6.91
CA TYR A 257 8.86 -6.60 5.91
C TYR A 257 8.03 -7.83 6.23
N LEU A 258 8.67 -8.93 6.68
CA LEU A 258 7.96 -10.16 7.06
C LEU A 258 7.10 -9.93 8.30
N ASP A 259 7.63 -9.29 9.34
CA ASP A 259 6.93 -8.97 10.58
C ASP A 259 5.73 -8.04 10.31
N TYR A 260 5.88 -7.05 9.42
CA TYR A 260 4.77 -6.18 8.98
C TYR A 260 3.72 -6.96 8.18
N ALA A 261 4.17 -7.80 7.24
CA ALA A 261 3.29 -8.64 6.43
C ALA A 261 2.49 -9.63 7.29
N ASP A 262 3.10 -10.23 8.31
CA ASP A 262 2.45 -11.13 9.25
C ASP A 262 1.49 -10.38 10.18
N ALA A 263 1.90 -9.22 10.70
CA ALA A 263 1.09 -8.41 11.59
C ALA A 263 -0.21 -7.90 10.94
N TRP A 264 -0.17 -7.59 9.65
CA TRP A 264 -1.29 -6.97 8.92
C TRP A 264 -1.90 -7.87 7.85
N ARG A 265 -1.38 -9.09 7.67
CA ARG A 265 -1.70 -9.99 6.54
C ARG A 265 -1.60 -9.24 5.20
N ALA A 266 -0.52 -8.45 5.03
CA ALA A 266 -0.37 -7.48 3.94
C ALA A 266 -0.07 -8.08 2.56
N GLY A 267 -0.37 -9.37 2.33
CA GLY A 267 -0.27 -10.01 1.02
C GLY A 267 -1.28 -9.42 0.03
N ARG A 268 -0.92 -9.39 -1.26
CA ARG A 268 -1.82 -8.94 -2.33
C ARG A 268 -2.65 -10.11 -2.83
N ASP A 269 -3.94 -9.89 -3.00
CA ASP A 269 -4.83 -10.89 -3.57
C ASP A 269 -4.45 -11.19 -5.02
N ILE A 270 -4.59 -12.45 -5.43
CA ILE A 270 -4.21 -12.89 -6.77
C ILE A 270 -5.04 -12.19 -7.86
N THR A 271 -6.29 -11.83 -7.58
CA THR A 271 -7.15 -11.10 -8.52
C THR A 271 -6.73 -9.64 -8.65
N GLU A 272 -6.34 -8.98 -7.54
CA GLU A 272 -5.74 -7.64 -7.57
C GLU A 272 -4.47 -7.65 -8.44
N LEU A 273 -3.60 -8.63 -8.21
CA LEU A 273 -2.37 -8.79 -8.97
C LEU A 273 -2.64 -8.99 -10.47
N GLN A 274 -3.61 -9.83 -10.82
CA GLN A 274 -3.99 -10.09 -12.21
C GLN A 274 -4.65 -8.86 -12.88
N PHE A 275 -5.39 -8.04 -12.13
CA PHE A 275 -5.92 -6.77 -12.60
C PHE A 275 -4.82 -5.82 -13.05
N TRP A 276 -3.72 -5.75 -12.30
CA TRP A 276 -2.53 -4.93 -12.61
C TRP A 276 -1.50 -5.59 -13.54
N SER A 277 -1.80 -6.78 -14.06
CA SER A 277 -0.95 -7.47 -15.02
C SER A 277 -1.20 -6.97 -16.45
N ALA A 278 -0.20 -7.04 -17.31
CA ALA A 278 -0.29 -6.65 -18.71
C ALA A 278 -1.01 -7.72 -19.56
N GLN A 279 -1.45 -7.34 -20.75
CA GLN A 279 -1.72 -8.24 -21.88
C GLN A 279 -0.82 -7.88 -23.07
N ILE A 280 -0.80 -8.66 -24.15
CA ILE A 280 0.09 -8.37 -25.30
C ILE A 280 -0.15 -6.95 -25.83
N ASP A 281 -1.40 -6.55 -26.00
CA ASP A 281 -1.78 -5.26 -26.58
C ASP A 281 -1.30 -4.06 -25.73
N ASP A 282 -1.06 -4.27 -24.43
CA ASP A 282 -0.52 -3.24 -23.55
C ASP A 282 0.93 -2.84 -23.95
N PHE A 283 1.65 -3.70 -24.68
CA PHE A 283 2.97 -3.38 -25.26
C PHE A 283 2.88 -2.45 -26.49
N LEU A 284 1.68 -2.18 -26.99
CA LEU A 284 1.38 -1.16 -28.00
C LEU A 284 0.68 0.07 -27.39
N SER A 285 0.64 0.16 -26.06
CA SER A 285 -0.02 1.24 -25.32
C SER A 285 1.01 2.24 -24.77
N PRO A 286 1.35 3.31 -25.52
CA PRO A 286 2.35 4.31 -25.13
C PRO A 286 1.89 5.18 -23.97
N SER A 287 2.86 5.71 -23.22
CA SER A 287 2.62 6.70 -22.17
C SER A 287 2.04 7.99 -22.75
N GLU A 288 1.11 8.59 -22.03
CA GLU A 288 0.61 9.95 -22.33
C GLU A 288 1.71 11.01 -22.23
N ARG A 289 2.85 10.68 -21.60
CA ARG A 289 4.02 11.54 -21.56
C ARG A 289 4.76 11.63 -22.90
N LEU A 290 4.58 10.70 -23.84
CA LEU A 290 5.29 10.74 -25.11
C LEU A 290 4.56 11.62 -26.11
N ARG A 291 5.27 12.54 -26.77
CA ARG A 291 4.65 13.60 -27.60
C ARG A 291 3.97 13.11 -28.89
N TRP A 292 4.40 11.98 -29.44
CA TRP A 292 4.07 11.59 -30.82
C TRP A 292 3.02 10.49 -30.93
N PHE A 293 2.52 9.97 -29.81
CA PHE A 293 1.84 8.69 -29.78
C PHE A 293 0.38 8.73 -29.31
N ASP A 294 -0.25 9.89 -29.35
CA ASP A 294 -1.65 10.07 -28.91
C ASP A 294 -2.60 9.12 -29.67
N ALA A 295 -2.54 9.10 -31.00
CA ALA A 295 -3.38 8.22 -31.82
C ALA A 295 -3.15 6.72 -31.52
N LEU A 296 -1.92 6.34 -31.17
CA LEU A 296 -1.60 4.96 -30.80
C LEU A 296 -2.12 4.64 -29.39
N ALA A 297 -1.99 5.57 -28.44
CA ALA A 297 -2.54 5.45 -27.09
C ALA A 297 -4.08 5.39 -27.08
N GLU A 298 -4.75 6.09 -27.98
CA GLU A 298 -6.20 6.01 -28.18
C GLU A 298 -6.63 4.69 -28.80
N ARG A 299 -5.81 4.15 -29.72
CA ARG A 299 -6.09 2.85 -30.36
C ARG A 299 -5.91 1.67 -29.40
N PHE A 300 -4.95 1.76 -28.50
CA PHE A 300 -4.66 0.76 -27.47
C PHE A 300 -4.82 1.39 -26.08
N PRO A 301 -6.06 1.60 -25.61
CA PRO A 301 -6.30 2.14 -24.29
C PRO A 301 -6.08 1.06 -23.23
N VAL A 302 -5.64 1.48 -22.05
CA VAL A 302 -5.55 0.62 -20.88
C VAL A 302 -6.45 1.13 -19.76
N PRO A 303 -7.06 0.26 -18.93
CA PRO A 303 -7.88 0.69 -17.82
C PRO A 303 -7.13 1.53 -16.77
N ARG A 304 -5.80 1.33 -16.67
CA ARG A 304 -4.93 2.01 -15.71
C ARG A 304 -3.59 2.34 -16.33
N GLY A 305 -3.09 3.56 -16.12
CA GLY A 305 -1.83 4.05 -16.69
C GLY A 305 -0.60 3.19 -16.36
N GLU A 306 -0.56 2.55 -15.17
CA GLU A 306 0.56 1.69 -14.76
C GLU A 306 0.74 0.43 -15.63
N ARG A 307 -0.25 0.11 -16.49
CA ARG A 307 -0.17 -0.99 -17.48
C ARG A 307 0.41 -0.57 -18.84
N ARG A 308 0.64 0.73 -19.09
CA ARG A 308 1.26 1.20 -20.33
C ARG A 308 2.71 0.72 -20.38
N VAL A 309 3.01 -0.33 -21.15
CA VAL A 309 4.32 -1.00 -21.20
C VAL A 309 4.97 -0.94 -22.59
N PHE A 310 4.63 0.08 -23.38
CA PHE A 310 5.21 0.31 -24.69
C PHE A 310 6.74 0.50 -24.64
N PRO A 311 7.52 -0.36 -25.33
CA PRO A 311 8.99 -0.32 -25.30
C PRO A 311 9.62 0.73 -26.22
N GLY A 312 8.86 1.30 -27.16
CA GLY A 312 9.37 2.13 -28.24
C GLY A 312 9.75 1.30 -29.49
N PHE A 313 9.50 1.84 -30.67
CA PHE A 313 9.82 1.22 -31.95
C PHE A 313 11.32 1.23 -32.25
N MET A 314 12.04 2.33 -31.98
CA MET A 314 13.48 2.45 -32.23
C MET A 314 14.29 1.52 -31.30
N PRO A 315 14.05 1.48 -29.97
CA PRO A 315 14.72 0.49 -29.12
C PRO A 315 14.47 -0.95 -29.55
N VAL A 316 13.26 -1.30 -29.98
CA VAL A 316 12.92 -2.65 -30.48
C VAL A 316 13.65 -2.95 -31.79
N ALA A 317 13.66 -2.03 -32.76
CA ALA A 317 14.36 -2.20 -34.03
C ALA A 317 15.87 -2.36 -33.84
N LEU A 318 16.48 -1.52 -32.98
CA LEU A 318 17.89 -1.64 -32.63
C LEU A 318 18.17 -2.94 -31.87
N ALA A 319 17.28 -3.35 -30.96
CA ALA A 319 17.44 -4.61 -30.26
C ALA A 319 17.41 -5.82 -31.20
N ALA A 320 16.51 -5.82 -32.20
CA ALA A 320 16.45 -6.87 -33.22
C ALA A 320 17.74 -6.91 -34.06
N LEU A 321 18.22 -5.76 -34.54
CA LEU A 321 19.50 -5.66 -35.27
C LEU A 321 20.68 -6.14 -34.42
N GLY A 322 20.71 -5.77 -33.13
CA GLY A 322 21.73 -6.19 -32.18
C GLY A 322 21.71 -7.69 -31.90
N ALA A 323 20.51 -8.27 -31.78
CA ALA A 323 20.33 -9.72 -31.64
C ALA A 323 20.86 -10.47 -32.87
N CYS A 324 20.47 -10.05 -34.07
CA CYS A 324 20.96 -10.62 -35.33
C CYS A 324 22.48 -10.52 -35.44
N ALA A 325 23.04 -9.32 -35.24
CA ALA A 325 24.48 -9.10 -35.31
C ALA A 325 25.28 -9.91 -34.27
N GLY A 326 24.73 -10.03 -33.06
CA GLY A 326 25.30 -10.80 -31.96
C GLY A 326 25.32 -12.31 -32.21
N VAL A 327 24.24 -12.87 -32.76
CA VAL A 327 24.10 -14.30 -33.06
C VAL A 327 24.95 -14.70 -34.25
N VAL A 328 24.89 -13.93 -35.35
CA VAL A 328 25.72 -14.11 -36.56
C VAL A 328 27.20 -13.93 -36.25
N GLY A 329 27.53 -13.32 -35.10
CA GLY A 329 28.88 -13.31 -34.56
C GLY A 329 29.75 -12.23 -35.19
N VAL A 330 29.18 -11.05 -35.45
CA VAL A 330 29.92 -9.88 -35.93
C VAL A 330 31.12 -9.62 -35.00
N ARG A 331 32.33 -9.93 -35.48
CA ARG A 331 33.59 -9.81 -34.72
C ARG A 331 34.16 -8.39 -34.81
N ALA A 332 33.45 -7.41 -34.27
CA ALA A 332 33.94 -6.02 -34.27
C ALA A 332 35.01 -5.76 -33.18
N THR A 333 35.02 -6.51 -32.07
CA THR A 333 35.90 -6.25 -30.91
C THR A 333 36.73 -7.46 -30.46
N GLY A 334 36.77 -8.55 -31.24
CA GLY A 334 37.46 -9.80 -30.87
C GLY A 334 36.83 -10.54 -29.67
N ARG A 335 35.75 -10.02 -29.07
CA ARG A 335 34.98 -10.65 -28.00
C ARG A 335 33.75 -11.37 -28.54
N SER A 336 33.40 -12.50 -27.94
CA SER A 336 32.13 -13.18 -28.25
C SER A 336 30.96 -12.41 -27.62
N LEU A 337 30.05 -11.93 -28.46
CA LEU A 337 28.84 -11.23 -28.03
C LEU A 337 27.64 -12.18 -27.83
N ARG A 338 27.80 -13.48 -28.17
CA ARG A 338 26.71 -14.46 -28.09
C ARG A 338 26.10 -14.58 -26.70
N PHE A 339 26.93 -14.67 -25.67
CA PHE A 339 26.43 -14.82 -24.29
C PHE A 339 25.68 -13.57 -23.79
N PRO A 340 26.22 -12.34 -23.90
CA PRO A 340 25.47 -11.12 -23.58
C PRO A 340 24.15 -10.98 -24.34
N VAL A 341 24.13 -11.35 -25.62
CA VAL A 341 22.92 -11.28 -26.47
C VAL A 341 21.89 -12.30 -26.04
N LEU A 342 22.28 -13.57 -25.83
CA LEU A 342 21.36 -14.60 -25.33
C LEU A 342 20.81 -14.24 -23.94
N LEU A 343 21.66 -13.71 -23.06
CA LEU A 343 21.21 -13.19 -21.77
C LEU A 343 20.16 -12.10 -21.96
N ALA A 344 20.44 -11.07 -22.77
CA ALA A 344 19.50 -9.98 -22.99
C ALA A 344 18.17 -10.49 -23.56
N LEU A 345 18.20 -11.42 -24.52
CA LEU A 345 17.00 -12.05 -25.06
C LEU A 345 16.22 -12.83 -23.97
N SER A 346 16.91 -13.60 -23.13
CA SER A 346 16.28 -14.32 -22.02
C SER A 346 15.67 -13.37 -20.98
N LEU A 347 16.36 -12.28 -20.62
CA LEU A 347 15.85 -11.25 -19.72
C LEU A 347 14.64 -10.53 -20.31
N GLY A 348 14.67 -10.20 -21.62
CA GLY A 348 13.53 -9.60 -22.32
C GLY A 348 12.31 -10.51 -22.33
N ALA A 349 12.50 -11.79 -22.69
CA ALA A 349 11.44 -12.79 -22.65
C ALA A 349 10.88 -12.98 -21.22
N THR A 350 11.75 -13.01 -20.21
CA THR A 350 11.34 -13.14 -18.80
C THR A 350 10.55 -11.90 -18.35
N GLY A 351 10.99 -10.70 -18.72
CA GLY A 351 10.29 -9.45 -18.41
C GLY A 351 8.89 -9.41 -19.02
N VAL A 352 8.75 -9.82 -20.28
CA VAL A 352 7.43 -9.93 -20.95
C VAL A 352 6.56 -10.99 -20.25
N LEU A 353 7.08 -12.20 -20.05
CA LEU A 353 6.31 -13.29 -19.43
C LEU A 353 5.85 -12.95 -18.02
N PHE A 354 6.69 -12.28 -17.22
CA PHE A 354 6.31 -11.86 -15.88
C PHE A 354 5.32 -10.72 -15.93
N ALA A 355 5.50 -9.72 -16.80
CA ALA A 355 4.59 -8.59 -16.93
C ALA A 355 3.14 -9.02 -17.21
N LEU A 356 2.94 -10.17 -17.87
CA LEU A 356 1.62 -10.75 -18.17
C LEU A 356 0.89 -11.33 -16.95
N GLY A 357 1.56 -11.48 -15.80
CA GLY A 357 0.93 -11.88 -14.55
C GLY A 357 0.86 -13.38 -14.30
N THR A 358 -0.07 -13.79 -13.44
CA THR A 358 -0.25 -15.20 -13.01
C THR A 358 -0.98 -16.04 -14.04
N HIS A 359 -1.88 -15.45 -14.80
CA HIS A 359 -2.69 -16.10 -15.82
C HIS A 359 -2.66 -15.27 -17.10
N TRP A 360 -2.83 -15.94 -18.23
CA TRP A 360 -2.95 -15.23 -19.50
C TRP A 360 -4.25 -14.42 -19.53
N LYS A 361 -4.14 -13.15 -19.94
CA LYS A 361 -5.25 -12.22 -20.10
C LYS A 361 -5.40 -11.80 -21.57
N TRP A 362 -6.63 -11.79 -22.06
CA TRP A 362 -6.98 -11.37 -23.42
C TRP A 362 -8.29 -10.58 -23.40
N ASN A 363 -8.29 -9.37 -23.99
CA ASN A 363 -9.44 -8.45 -23.96
C ASN A 363 -10.00 -8.27 -22.53
N GLU A 364 -9.12 -8.05 -21.56
CA GLU A 364 -9.45 -7.96 -20.13
C GLU A 364 -10.08 -9.22 -19.48
N GLN A 365 -10.25 -10.31 -20.23
CA GLN A 365 -10.71 -11.58 -19.69
C GLN A 365 -9.53 -12.47 -19.29
N ILE A 366 -9.58 -12.95 -18.05
CA ILE A 366 -8.59 -13.88 -17.51
C ILE A 366 -8.92 -15.28 -18.04
N THR A 367 -7.95 -15.93 -18.65
CA THR A 367 -8.09 -17.31 -19.17
C THR A 367 -7.58 -18.33 -18.15
N ALA A 368 -7.87 -19.62 -18.37
CA ALA A 368 -7.41 -20.71 -17.51
C ALA A 368 -5.90 -21.03 -17.64
N VAL A 369 -5.19 -20.38 -18.58
CA VAL A 369 -3.76 -20.67 -18.83
C VAL A 369 -2.90 -20.00 -17.77
N ALA A 370 -2.38 -20.80 -16.84
CA ALA A 370 -1.42 -20.34 -15.83
C ALA A 370 -0.05 -20.02 -16.47
N LEU A 371 0.55 -18.92 -16.02
CA LEU A 371 1.87 -18.43 -16.44
C LEU A 371 2.91 -18.66 -15.33
N PRO A 372 4.22 -18.63 -15.66
CA PRO A 372 5.28 -18.94 -14.69
C PRO A 372 5.28 -18.08 -13.41
N TYR A 373 4.77 -16.84 -13.49
CA TYR A 373 4.68 -15.97 -12.32
C TYR A 373 3.77 -16.54 -11.23
N ARG A 374 2.75 -17.35 -11.57
CA ARG A 374 1.87 -18.01 -10.61
C ARG A 374 2.64 -18.89 -9.62
N ALA A 375 3.57 -19.69 -10.12
CA ALA A 375 4.38 -20.55 -9.26
C ALA A 375 5.26 -19.74 -8.29
N LEU A 376 5.75 -18.57 -8.73
CA LEU A 376 6.52 -17.67 -7.86
C LEU A 376 5.63 -17.03 -6.80
N TYR A 377 4.43 -16.60 -7.17
CA TYR A 377 3.44 -16.08 -6.24
C TYR A 377 3.05 -17.12 -5.17
N GLU A 378 2.82 -18.37 -5.57
CA GLU A 378 2.38 -19.44 -4.64
C GLU A 378 3.50 -19.92 -3.69
N HIS A 379 4.77 -19.87 -4.11
CA HIS A 379 5.87 -20.50 -3.37
C HIS A 379 6.94 -19.54 -2.83
N VAL A 380 6.97 -18.29 -3.27
CA VAL A 380 8.00 -17.33 -2.88
C VAL A 380 7.33 -16.07 -2.31
N PRO A 381 7.29 -15.89 -0.97
CA PRO A 381 6.51 -14.84 -0.30
C PRO A 381 6.75 -13.42 -0.84
N VAL A 382 7.98 -13.10 -1.26
CA VAL A 382 8.31 -11.77 -1.80
C VAL A 382 7.50 -11.41 -3.06
N PHE A 383 7.07 -12.39 -3.85
CA PHE A 383 6.26 -12.18 -5.05
C PHE A 383 4.77 -11.92 -4.73
N GLN A 384 4.31 -12.25 -3.52
CA GLN A 384 2.96 -11.93 -3.03
C GLN A 384 2.83 -10.46 -2.61
N ALA A 385 3.95 -9.77 -2.37
CA ALA A 385 3.97 -8.36 -2.02
C ALA A 385 3.82 -7.43 -3.25
N ILE A 386 4.05 -7.94 -4.47
CA ILE A 386 4.08 -7.12 -5.69
C ILE A 386 2.66 -6.92 -6.22
N ARG A 387 2.16 -5.68 -6.11
CA ARG A 387 0.84 -5.27 -6.63
C ARG A 387 0.82 -5.16 -8.16
N VAL A 388 1.80 -4.47 -8.76
CA VAL A 388 1.78 -4.09 -10.19
C VAL A 388 2.81 -4.89 -10.97
N VAL A 389 2.37 -6.02 -11.52
CA VAL A 389 3.26 -6.96 -12.22
C VAL A 389 3.65 -6.47 -13.61
N ALA A 390 2.82 -5.66 -14.27
CA ALA A 390 3.14 -5.06 -15.58
C ALA A 390 4.52 -4.34 -15.58
N ARG A 391 4.95 -3.79 -14.44
CA ARG A 391 6.26 -3.14 -14.27
C ARG A 391 7.46 -4.05 -14.55
N TYR A 392 7.32 -5.39 -14.56
CA TYR A 392 8.39 -6.29 -15.03
C TYR A 392 8.80 -6.08 -16.50
N ALA A 393 8.02 -5.31 -17.28
CA ALA A 393 8.46 -4.79 -18.57
C ALA A 393 9.76 -3.96 -18.49
N LEU A 394 10.08 -3.35 -17.33
CA LEU A 394 11.36 -2.67 -17.08
C LEU A 394 12.57 -3.60 -17.17
N LEU A 395 12.41 -4.90 -16.91
CA LEU A 395 13.45 -5.90 -17.19
C LEU A 395 13.71 -6.02 -18.70
N GLY A 396 12.66 -5.87 -19.51
CA GLY A 396 12.75 -5.73 -20.96
C GLY A 396 13.56 -4.49 -21.37
N ASN A 397 13.44 -3.38 -20.65
CA ASN A 397 14.24 -2.17 -20.93
C ASN A 397 15.76 -2.42 -20.77
N VAL A 398 16.17 -3.22 -19.77
CA VAL A 398 17.57 -3.67 -19.62
C VAL A 398 18.05 -4.44 -20.84
N ALA A 399 17.21 -5.36 -21.34
CA ALA A 399 17.51 -6.15 -22.54
C ALA A 399 17.63 -5.27 -23.79
N LEU A 400 16.67 -4.36 -24.00
CA LEU A 400 16.65 -3.42 -25.13
C LEU A 400 17.89 -2.53 -25.14
N ALA A 401 18.31 -2.02 -23.98
CA ALA A 401 19.51 -1.21 -23.83
C ALA A 401 20.78 -1.97 -24.25
N LEU A 402 20.97 -3.19 -23.74
CA LEU A 402 22.14 -4.01 -24.06
C LEU A 402 22.19 -4.39 -25.54
N LEU A 403 21.06 -4.82 -26.13
CA LEU A 403 20.98 -5.20 -27.54
C LEU A 403 21.14 -3.99 -28.47
N SER A 404 20.59 -2.83 -28.11
CA SER A 404 20.81 -1.58 -28.85
C SER A 404 22.29 -1.17 -28.85
N GLY A 405 22.98 -1.38 -27.73
CA GLY A 405 24.43 -1.19 -27.67
C GLY A 405 25.22 -2.15 -28.57
N VAL A 406 24.75 -3.41 -28.71
CA VAL A 406 25.32 -4.38 -29.67
C VAL A 406 25.08 -3.92 -31.11
N ALA A 407 23.89 -3.41 -31.44
CA ALA A 407 23.58 -2.88 -32.76
C ALA A 407 24.50 -1.72 -33.14
N ALA A 408 24.64 -0.74 -32.23
CA ALA A 408 25.53 0.39 -32.42
C ALA A 408 27.00 -0.04 -32.63
N LEU A 409 27.47 -1.05 -31.89
CA LEU A 409 28.78 -1.65 -32.11
C LEU A 409 28.90 -2.34 -33.48
N ALA A 410 27.85 -3.02 -33.95
CA ALA A 410 27.84 -3.71 -35.23
C ALA A 410 27.75 -2.77 -36.44
N ILE A 411 27.16 -1.58 -36.26
CA ILE A 411 27.06 -0.54 -37.29
C ILE A 411 28.34 0.30 -37.33
N GLY A 412 28.83 0.75 -36.18
CA GLY A 412 30.03 1.58 -36.03
C GLY A 412 31.34 0.81 -36.16
N ARG A 413 31.47 -0.12 -37.13
CA ARG A 413 32.66 -0.97 -37.28
C ARG A 413 33.95 -0.19 -37.56
N ASP A 414 33.84 1.02 -38.11
CA ASP A 414 34.97 1.89 -38.40
C ASP A 414 35.13 2.98 -37.33
N ARG A 415 36.30 3.02 -36.69
CA ARG A 415 36.59 3.86 -35.51
C ARG A 415 36.47 5.36 -35.79
N ARG A 416 36.57 5.77 -37.06
CA ARG A 416 36.53 7.19 -37.47
C ARG A 416 35.12 7.80 -37.44
N GLY A 417 34.06 6.99 -37.42
CA GLY A 417 32.66 7.43 -37.41
C GLY A 417 31.82 6.95 -36.21
N GLU A 418 32.40 6.18 -35.29
CA GLU A 418 31.69 5.58 -34.15
C GLU A 418 30.88 6.59 -33.31
N ALA A 419 31.43 7.78 -33.06
CA ALA A 419 30.76 8.81 -32.28
C ALA A 419 29.54 9.40 -33.00
N LEU A 420 29.64 9.62 -34.32
CA LEU A 420 28.53 10.09 -35.14
C LEU A 420 27.42 9.04 -35.18
N VAL A 421 27.76 7.77 -35.42
CA VAL A 421 26.80 6.66 -35.40
C VAL A 421 26.11 6.58 -34.04
N ALA A 422 26.87 6.63 -32.94
CA ALA A 422 26.28 6.63 -31.60
C ALA A 422 25.33 7.81 -31.37
N GLY A 423 25.73 9.01 -31.80
CA GLY A 423 24.92 10.21 -31.72
C GLY A 423 23.63 10.12 -32.52
N VAL A 424 23.69 9.61 -33.75
CA VAL A 424 22.51 9.40 -34.61
C VAL A 424 21.58 8.35 -34.01
N LEU A 425 22.10 7.19 -33.61
CA LEU A 425 21.28 6.10 -33.05
C LEU A 425 20.64 6.50 -31.71
N ALA A 426 21.39 7.16 -30.82
CA ALA A 426 20.82 7.74 -29.61
C ALA A 426 19.79 8.82 -29.95
N GLY A 427 20.09 9.70 -30.91
CA GLY A 427 19.18 10.73 -31.39
C GLY A 427 17.85 10.19 -31.91
N LEU A 428 17.86 9.06 -32.64
CA LEU A 428 16.63 8.41 -33.11
C LEU A 428 15.75 7.94 -31.93
N VAL A 429 16.36 7.33 -30.91
CA VAL A 429 15.65 6.93 -29.69
C VAL A 429 15.09 8.15 -28.97
N LEU A 430 15.88 9.21 -28.83
CA LEU A 430 15.49 10.43 -28.11
C LEU A 430 14.39 11.22 -28.85
N VAL A 431 14.42 11.26 -30.19
CA VAL A 431 13.38 11.86 -31.02
C VAL A 431 12.06 11.11 -30.86
N GLU A 432 12.10 9.79 -30.76
CA GLU A 432 10.90 9.00 -30.48
C GLU A 432 10.35 9.26 -29.08
N THR A 433 11.24 9.37 -28.08
CA THR A 433 10.84 9.46 -26.67
C THR A 433 10.76 10.88 -26.13
N VAL A 434 10.64 11.90 -27.00
CA VAL A 434 10.50 13.29 -26.58
C VAL A 434 9.33 13.41 -25.61
N PRO A 435 9.59 13.77 -24.34
CA PRO A 435 8.52 13.86 -23.36
C PRO A 435 7.74 15.16 -23.54
N ARG A 436 6.47 15.13 -23.14
CA ARG A 436 5.71 16.35 -22.82
C ARG A 436 6.38 17.03 -21.61
N PRO A 437 6.36 18.38 -21.55
CA PRO A 437 6.86 19.10 -20.38
C PRO A 437 6.22 18.56 -19.11
N ILE A 438 7.01 18.39 -18.05
CA ILE A 438 6.50 17.91 -16.76
C ILE A 438 5.53 18.95 -16.20
N SER A 439 4.33 18.53 -15.82
CA SER A 439 3.44 19.39 -15.05
C SER A 439 4.07 19.66 -13.68
N VAL A 440 4.26 20.94 -13.33
CA VAL A 440 4.84 21.36 -12.05
C VAL A 440 3.82 22.18 -11.28
N TYR A 441 3.72 21.92 -9.98
CA TYR A 441 2.77 22.59 -9.10
C TYR A 441 3.53 23.15 -7.91
N ALA A 442 3.16 24.35 -7.46
CA ALA A 442 3.71 24.90 -6.23
C ALA A 442 3.54 23.89 -5.09
N GLN A 443 4.56 23.74 -4.25
CA GLN A 443 4.45 22.89 -3.08
C GLN A 443 3.29 23.36 -2.21
N PRO A 444 2.49 22.45 -1.62
CA PRO A 444 1.52 22.84 -0.60
C PRO A 444 2.26 23.44 0.61
N GLU A 445 1.96 24.70 0.94
CA GLU A 445 2.52 25.38 2.11
C GLU A 445 1.45 25.61 3.16
N ARG A 446 1.74 25.27 4.42
CA ARG A 446 0.85 25.53 5.56
C ARG A 446 1.64 26.12 6.73
N PRO A 447 2.23 27.33 6.57
CA PRO A 447 3.17 27.88 7.54
C PRO A 447 2.57 28.05 8.95
N GLN A 448 1.28 28.42 9.02
CA GLN A 448 0.55 28.55 10.29
C GLN A 448 0.35 27.19 10.98
N LEU A 449 -0.05 26.16 10.22
CA LEU A 449 -0.16 24.79 10.72
C LEU A 449 1.19 24.24 11.19
N GLU A 450 2.22 24.38 10.38
CA GLU A 450 3.56 23.88 10.69
C GLU A 450 4.16 24.56 11.93
N SER A 451 3.99 25.89 12.06
CA SER A 451 4.43 26.64 13.23
C SER A 451 3.65 26.22 14.49
N ALA A 452 2.35 25.97 14.36
CA ALA A 452 1.52 25.50 15.45
C ALA A 452 1.88 24.06 15.88
N LEU A 453 2.20 23.18 14.91
CA LEU A 453 2.68 21.82 15.16
C LEU A 453 4.04 21.82 15.89
N GLN A 454 4.97 22.69 15.47
CA GLN A 454 6.26 22.89 16.14
C GLN A 454 6.12 23.36 17.59
N ALA A 455 5.16 24.26 17.85
CA ALA A 455 4.90 24.80 19.19
C ALA A 455 4.06 23.86 20.07
N ALA A 456 3.40 22.86 19.48
CA ALA A 456 2.59 21.91 20.23
C ALA A 456 3.47 20.91 21.00
N PRO A 457 3.02 20.39 22.17
CA PRO A 457 3.77 19.37 22.89
C PRO A 457 3.99 18.12 22.02
N PRO A 458 5.19 17.51 22.02
CA PRO A 458 5.48 16.38 21.16
C PRO A 458 4.54 15.21 21.43
N GLY A 459 4.18 14.48 20.36
CA GLY A 459 3.39 13.27 20.46
C GLY A 459 2.51 13.02 19.24
N PRO A 460 1.79 11.88 19.24
CA PRO A 460 1.01 11.44 18.10
C PRO A 460 -0.16 12.37 17.79
N ALA A 461 -0.33 12.70 16.51
CA ALA A 461 -1.36 13.61 16.02
C ALA A 461 -2.36 12.88 15.09
N LEU A 462 -3.65 12.99 15.39
CA LEU A 462 -4.73 12.51 14.52
C LEU A 462 -5.33 13.69 13.76
N PHE A 463 -5.17 13.71 12.44
CA PHE A 463 -5.82 14.73 11.60
C PHE A 463 -7.25 14.32 11.27
N VAL A 464 -8.21 15.25 11.45
CA VAL A 464 -9.64 15.04 11.22
C VAL A 464 -10.17 16.08 10.23
N PRO A 465 -11.00 15.71 9.25
CA PRO A 465 -11.45 14.36 8.94
C PRO A 465 -10.31 13.51 8.37
N VAL A 466 -10.38 12.19 8.56
CA VAL A 466 -9.38 11.24 8.05
C VAL A 466 -9.71 10.96 6.58
N THR A 467 -9.00 11.60 5.65
CA THR A 467 -9.37 11.61 4.23
C THR A 467 -8.16 11.44 3.32
N GLY A 468 -8.26 10.47 2.41
CA GLY A 468 -7.13 10.04 1.57
C GLY A 468 -6.58 11.14 0.66
N SER A 469 -7.38 12.16 0.34
CA SER A 469 -6.95 13.28 -0.52
C SER A 469 -5.96 14.24 0.16
N GLU A 470 -5.98 14.32 1.49
CA GLU A 470 -5.19 15.28 2.26
C GLU A 470 -3.96 14.64 2.93
N GLU A 471 -3.94 13.32 3.07
CA GLU A 471 -2.94 12.61 3.88
C GLU A 471 -1.50 12.90 3.45
N VAL A 472 -1.22 12.98 2.15
CA VAL A 472 0.13 13.28 1.65
C VAL A 472 0.58 14.70 2.04
N ALA A 473 -0.31 15.69 1.93
CA ALA A 473 0.01 17.06 2.32
C ALA A 473 0.20 17.18 3.85
N ARG A 474 -0.58 16.42 4.64
CA ARG A 474 -0.44 16.35 6.11
C ARG A 474 0.87 15.69 6.53
N MET A 475 1.24 14.58 5.90
CA MET A 475 2.54 13.92 6.10
C MET A 475 3.69 14.90 5.85
N TRP A 476 3.62 15.65 4.74
CA TRP A 476 4.63 16.65 4.44
C TRP A 476 4.70 17.76 5.48
N ALA A 477 3.56 18.35 5.85
CA ALA A 477 3.50 19.43 6.84
C ALA A 477 4.08 18.99 8.20
N VAL A 478 3.77 17.78 8.64
CA VAL A 478 4.25 17.24 9.93
C VAL A 478 5.74 16.91 9.91
N THR A 479 6.23 16.30 8.82
CA THR A 479 7.67 16.05 8.65
C THR A 479 8.46 17.35 8.57
N ARG A 480 7.98 18.36 7.82
CA ARG A 480 8.63 19.68 7.72
C ARG A 480 8.63 20.42 9.06
N ALA A 481 7.56 20.25 9.84
CA ALA A 481 7.47 20.78 11.19
C ALA A 481 8.42 20.06 12.18
N GLY A 482 8.96 18.88 11.86
CA GLY A 482 9.68 18.07 12.84
C GLY A 482 8.78 17.61 14.00
N ALA A 483 7.47 17.49 13.74
CA ALA A 483 6.46 17.07 14.69
C ALA A 483 5.97 15.65 14.35
N GLY A 484 5.00 15.15 15.12
CA GLY A 484 4.36 13.85 14.89
C GLY A 484 4.84 12.75 15.87
N PRO A 485 4.61 11.47 15.53
CA PRO A 485 4.06 10.96 14.26
C PRO A 485 2.57 11.23 14.05
N ILE A 486 2.06 11.11 12.82
CA ILE A 486 0.61 11.11 12.58
C ILE A 486 -0.01 9.72 12.70
N VAL A 487 -1.26 9.65 13.15
CA VAL A 487 -2.03 8.40 13.29
C VAL A 487 -2.54 7.92 11.93
N ASN A 488 -3.05 8.83 11.11
CA ASN A 488 -3.41 8.57 9.73
C ASN A 488 -2.18 8.64 8.81
N GLY A 489 -2.35 8.96 7.53
CA GLY A 489 -1.30 8.94 6.52
C GLY A 489 -1.66 8.12 5.28
N TYR A 490 -0.68 8.04 4.39
CA TYR A 490 -0.81 7.39 3.09
C TYR A 490 0.35 6.44 2.84
N SER A 491 0.07 5.32 2.17
CA SER A 491 1.08 4.39 1.68
C SER A 491 0.51 3.52 0.54
N GLY A 492 1.38 2.82 -0.18
CA GLY A 492 0.99 1.87 -1.22
C GLY A 492 0.16 0.70 -0.67
N HIS A 493 0.38 0.33 0.60
CA HIS A 493 -0.52 -0.51 1.38
C HIS A 493 -1.22 0.35 2.43
N ILE A 494 -2.52 0.61 2.24
CA ILE A 494 -3.32 1.39 3.19
C ILE A 494 -3.46 0.57 4.47
N TRP A 495 -3.10 1.18 5.60
CA TRP A 495 -3.25 0.56 6.91
C TRP A 495 -4.72 0.32 7.23
N GLN A 496 -5.11 -0.93 7.53
CA GLN A 496 -6.51 -1.32 7.67
C GLN A 496 -7.27 -0.51 8.75
N GLN A 497 -6.59 -0.12 9.83
CA GLN A 497 -7.20 0.67 10.92
C GLN A 497 -7.47 2.13 10.55
N TYR A 498 -6.96 2.60 9.40
CA TYR A 498 -7.26 3.92 8.87
C TYR A 498 -8.77 4.21 8.84
N TRP A 499 -9.56 3.23 8.41
CA TRP A 499 -11.02 3.36 8.30
C TRP A 499 -11.71 3.44 9.65
N TYR A 500 -11.18 2.74 10.66
CA TYR A 500 -11.71 2.82 12.03
C TYR A 500 -11.60 4.24 12.59
N PHE A 501 -10.42 4.87 12.46
CA PHE A 501 -10.23 6.25 12.93
C PHE A 501 -11.11 7.24 12.18
N ARG A 502 -11.28 7.08 10.86
CA ARG A 502 -12.22 7.89 10.07
C ARG A 502 -13.63 7.78 10.64
N ASP A 503 -14.16 6.57 10.70
CA ASP A 503 -15.55 6.35 11.07
C ASP A 503 -15.83 6.82 12.51
N ARG A 504 -14.89 6.61 13.44
CA ARG A 504 -15.05 7.02 14.84
C ARG A 504 -14.87 8.52 15.09
N THR A 505 -14.28 9.27 14.16
CA THR A 505 -14.07 10.73 14.30
C THR A 505 -14.96 11.59 13.41
N GLU A 506 -15.62 11.01 12.41
CA GLU A 506 -16.64 11.68 11.58
C GLU A 506 -18.07 11.44 12.11
N LYS A 507 -18.31 10.32 12.82
CA LYS A 507 -19.66 9.89 13.18
C LYS A 507 -19.81 9.71 14.69
N PHE A 508 -19.72 10.80 15.44
CA PHE A 508 -19.96 10.80 16.89
C PHE A 508 -20.84 11.97 17.31
N SER A 509 -21.61 11.74 18.37
CA SER A 509 -22.49 12.70 19.02
C SER A 509 -21.75 13.53 20.08
N VAL A 510 -22.37 14.64 20.49
CA VAL A 510 -21.91 15.47 21.62
C VAL A 510 -21.80 14.63 22.90
N ALA A 511 -22.74 13.71 23.12
CA ALA A 511 -22.75 12.81 24.27
C ALA A 511 -21.56 11.82 24.28
N GLU A 512 -21.06 11.43 23.10
CA GLU A 512 -19.91 10.51 22.96
C GLU A 512 -18.55 11.21 23.14
N THR A 513 -18.51 12.55 23.16
CA THR A 513 -17.26 13.32 23.24
C THR A 513 -16.32 12.88 24.38
N PRO A 514 -16.78 12.60 25.63
CA PRO A 514 -15.86 12.25 26.71
C PRO A 514 -15.31 10.81 26.56
N ALA A 515 -16.15 9.88 26.09
CA ALA A 515 -15.78 8.49 25.88
C ALA A 515 -14.76 8.36 24.73
N LEU A 516 -14.99 9.08 23.62
CA LEU A 516 -14.05 9.16 22.51
C LEU A 516 -12.71 9.75 22.96
N ALA A 517 -12.72 10.87 23.69
CA ALA A 517 -11.50 11.48 24.20
C ALA A 517 -10.70 10.56 25.13
N ALA A 518 -11.37 9.83 26.01
CA ALA A 518 -10.74 8.83 26.87
C ALA A 518 -10.08 7.72 26.04
N ALA A 519 -10.76 7.22 25.01
CA ALA A 519 -10.24 6.17 24.14
C ALA A 519 -9.04 6.63 23.29
N LEU A 520 -9.09 7.84 22.70
CA LEU A 520 -7.96 8.44 21.97
C LEU A 520 -6.74 8.62 22.88
N ARG A 521 -6.94 9.11 24.11
CA ARG A 521 -5.87 9.25 25.12
C ARG A 521 -5.30 7.91 25.56
N ALA A 522 -6.15 6.90 25.74
CA ALA A 522 -5.72 5.54 26.08
C ALA A 522 -4.91 4.88 24.95
N TYR A 523 -5.24 5.20 23.69
CA TYR A 523 -4.43 4.81 22.53
C TYR A 523 -3.09 5.54 22.45
N GLY A 524 -2.91 6.65 23.16
CA GLY A 524 -1.68 7.45 23.16
C GLY A 524 -1.72 8.68 22.26
N ILE A 525 -2.89 9.04 21.72
CA ILE A 525 -3.05 10.24 20.89
C ILE A 525 -2.94 11.47 21.78
N ARG A 526 -2.00 12.35 21.44
CA ARG A 526 -1.71 13.58 22.18
C ARG A 526 -2.40 14.78 21.54
N GLN A 527 -2.57 14.76 20.22
CA GLN A 527 -3.11 15.88 19.47
C GLN A 527 -4.22 15.42 18.52
N VAL A 528 -5.31 16.18 18.46
CA VAL A 528 -6.28 16.09 17.36
C VAL A 528 -6.18 17.37 16.56
N VAL A 529 -5.90 17.25 15.26
CA VAL A 529 -5.74 18.38 14.35
C VAL A 529 -6.98 18.45 13.46
N LEU A 530 -7.89 19.35 13.82
CA LEU A 530 -9.17 19.51 13.16
C LEU A 530 -9.05 20.45 11.97
N TYR A 531 -9.44 20.00 10.78
CA TYR A 531 -9.53 20.84 9.59
C TYR A 531 -10.91 21.49 9.54
N GLU A 532 -11.01 22.75 9.95
CA GLU A 532 -12.27 23.41 10.27
C GLU A 532 -13.15 23.69 9.04
N THR A 533 -12.59 23.80 7.84
CA THR A 533 -13.36 24.23 6.65
C THR A 533 -14.10 23.10 5.93
N VAL A 534 -13.75 21.85 6.23
CA VAL A 534 -14.29 20.66 5.54
C VAL A 534 -15.27 19.84 6.38
N ILE A 535 -15.39 20.14 7.67
CA ILE A 535 -16.36 19.48 8.54
C ILE A 535 -17.76 20.08 8.38
N THR A 536 -18.77 19.23 8.46
CA THR A 536 -20.19 19.60 8.44
C THR A 536 -20.59 20.36 9.70
N ASP A 537 -21.72 21.07 9.67
CA ASP A 537 -22.24 21.80 10.84
C ASP A 537 -22.54 20.86 12.03
N SER A 538 -22.99 19.63 11.77
CA SER A 538 -23.21 18.62 12.81
C SER A 538 -21.90 18.19 13.46
N GLU A 539 -20.86 17.91 12.66
CA GLU A 539 -19.53 17.55 13.18
C GLU A 539 -18.91 18.72 13.93
N ARG A 540 -19.05 19.96 13.44
CA ARG A 540 -18.56 21.17 14.11
C ARG A 540 -19.06 21.27 15.53
N ARG A 541 -20.34 21.04 15.79
CA ARG A 541 -20.92 21.09 17.14
C ARG A 541 -20.34 20.03 18.06
N ALA A 542 -20.18 18.79 17.57
CA ALA A 542 -19.55 17.71 18.32
C ALA A 542 -18.08 18.06 18.66
N TRP A 543 -17.33 18.60 17.71
CA TRP A 543 -15.97 19.07 17.93
C TRP A 543 -15.86 20.28 18.85
N ASP A 544 -16.81 21.21 18.81
CA ASP A 544 -16.86 22.34 19.74
C ASP A 544 -17.16 21.88 21.17
N ALA A 545 -18.05 20.89 21.34
CA ALA A 545 -18.23 20.23 22.63
C ALA A 545 -16.97 19.50 23.08
N PHE A 546 -16.30 18.78 22.18
CA PHE A 546 -15.02 18.12 22.45
C PHE A 546 -13.95 19.12 22.91
N LYS A 547 -13.82 20.28 22.25
CA LYS A 547 -12.91 21.37 22.62
C LYS A 547 -13.12 21.89 24.05
N ARG A 548 -14.36 21.89 24.56
CA ARG A 548 -14.70 22.34 25.93
C ARG A 548 -14.49 21.26 27.00
N GLY A 549 -14.17 20.03 26.62
CA GLY A 549 -14.02 18.92 27.56
C GLY A 549 -12.83 19.11 28.51
N ALA A 550 -12.98 18.67 29.77
CA ALA A 550 -11.93 18.76 30.79
C ALA A 550 -10.64 17.97 30.45
N PHE A 551 -10.74 17.04 29.49
CA PHE A 551 -9.64 16.26 28.94
C PHE A 551 -8.74 17.07 27.97
N VAL A 552 -9.16 18.27 27.57
CA VAL A 552 -8.35 19.17 26.74
C VAL A 552 -7.38 19.95 27.64
N GLU A 553 -6.13 20.04 27.20
CA GLU A 553 -5.06 20.79 27.86
C GLU A 553 -4.87 22.17 27.24
N ALA A 554 -4.86 22.23 25.90
CA ALA A 554 -4.67 23.46 25.15
C ALA A 554 -5.35 23.37 23.79
N ILE A 555 -5.79 24.52 23.28
CA ILE A 555 -6.30 24.67 21.92
C ILE A 555 -5.46 25.75 21.23
N ARG A 556 -4.98 25.46 20.02
CA ARG A 556 -4.20 26.39 19.21
C ARG A 556 -4.82 26.52 17.82
N PRO A 557 -5.38 27.68 17.46
CA PRO A 557 -5.74 27.98 16.08
C PRO A 557 -4.50 27.98 15.19
N ALA A 558 -4.64 27.47 13.97
CA ALA A 558 -3.54 27.23 13.04
C ALA A 558 -4.01 27.38 11.59
N GLY A 559 -4.42 28.60 11.23
CA GLY A 559 -5.01 28.90 9.93
C GLY A 559 -6.41 28.31 9.80
N ASP A 560 -6.59 27.44 8.81
CA ASP A 560 -7.80 26.63 8.59
C ASP A 560 -7.87 25.39 9.49
N HIS A 561 -6.87 25.17 10.33
CA HIS A 561 -6.83 24.05 11.28
C HIS A 561 -6.91 24.54 12.74
N THR A 562 -7.35 23.66 13.62
CA THR A 562 -7.29 23.83 15.08
C THR A 562 -6.55 22.63 15.68
N ILE A 563 -5.47 22.85 16.41
CA ILE A 563 -4.77 21.81 17.16
C ILE A 563 -5.35 21.74 18.57
N ILE A 564 -5.99 20.61 18.89
CA ILE A 564 -6.52 20.29 20.21
C ILE A 564 -5.51 19.36 20.89
N THR A 565 -4.83 19.86 21.94
CA THR A 565 -3.91 19.06 22.75
C THR A 565 -4.68 18.39 23.88
N LEU A 566 -4.69 17.06 23.89
CA LEU A 566 -5.34 16.25 24.91
C LEU A 566 -4.40 16.06 26.09
N ARG A 567 -4.88 16.12 27.34
CA ARG A 567 -4.10 15.82 28.55
C ARG A 567 -3.46 14.43 28.47
N ALA A 568 -2.32 14.26 29.16
CA ALA A 568 -1.56 13.01 29.18
C ALA A 568 -2.44 11.77 29.50
N PRO A 569 -2.08 10.57 29.03
CA PRO A 569 -2.94 9.37 29.10
C PRO A 569 -3.42 9.06 30.51
N ALA A 570 -4.66 8.54 30.63
CA ALA A 570 -5.08 7.85 31.83
C ALA A 570 -4.55 6.40 31.79
N PRO A 571 -4.23 5.77 32.95
CA PRO A 571 -3.85 4.35 32.99
C PRO A 571 -4.92 3.46 32.35
N LEU A 572 -4.49 2.44 31.61
CA LEU A 572 -5.37 1.41 31.04
C LEU A 572 -5.89 0.51 32.16
N ALA A 573 -7.20 0.42 32.43
CA ALA A 573 -7.67 -0.59 33.39
C ALA A 573 -8.04 -1.94 32.77
N ASN A 574 -8.42 -2.03 31.48
CA ASN A 574 -8.89 -3.31 30.94
C ASN A 574 -8.43 -3.63 29.52
N ARG A 575 -7.74 -4.76 29.39
CA ARG A 575 -7.18 -5.27 28.13
C ARG A 575 -7.52 -6.73 27.88
N SER A 576 -8.32 -7.36 28.74
CA SER A 576 -8.73 -8.76 28.54
C SER A 576 -9.71 -8.84 27.38
N TRP A 577 -9.63 -9.89 26.56
CA TRP A 577 -10.63 -10.15 25.53
C TRP A 577 -12.02 -10.30 26.12
N ARG A 578 -12.15 -10.92 27.30
CA ARG A 578 -13.44 -11.10 27.99
C ARG A 578 -14.14 -9.80 28.33
N ALA A 579 -13.37 -8.74 28.55
CA ALA A 579 -13.92 -7.41 28.86
C ALA A 579 -14.67 -6.80 27.68
N ALA A 580 -14.27 -7.13 26.45
CA ALA A 580 -14.97 -6.72 25.23
C ALA A 580 -16.14 -7.65 24.86
N GLN A 581 -16.63 -8.47 25.81
CA GLN A 581 -17.76 -9.41 25.65
C GLN A 581 -17.91 -10.03 24.25
N PRO A 582 -16.86 -10.69 23.71
CA PRO A 582 -16.87 -11.23 22.36
C PRO A 582 -18.00 -12.24 22.14
N ARG A 583 -18.74 -12.09 21.04
CA ARG A 583 -19.82 -13.01 20.65
C ARG A 583 -19.76 -13.31 19.16
N VAL A 584 -19.91 -14.58 18.80
CA VAL A 584 -20.03 -15.02 17.41
C VAL A 584 -21.50 -15.15 17.05
N LEU A 585 -21.94 -14.49 15.97
CA LEU A 585 -23.33 -14.58 15.51
C LEU A 585 -23.55 -15.86 14.68
N ALA A 586 -23.57 -17.00 15.37
CA ALA A 586 -23.85 -18.30 14.78
C ALA A 586 -24.58 -19.18 15.80
N ALA A 587 -25.72 -19.76 15.38
CA ALA A 587 -26.53 -20.68 16.18
C ALA A 587 -26.73 -22.03 15.45
N GLY A 588 -26.85 -22.00 14.12
CA GLY A 588 -27.01 -23.18 13.27
C GLY A 588 -26.20 -23.02 11.98
N VAL A 589 -25.42 -24.01 11.60
CA VAL A 589 -24.51 -23.91 10.44
C VAL A 589 -24.49 -25.18 9.59
N PRO A 590 -24.30 -25.06 8.26
CA PRO A 590 -24.10 -26.21 7.38
C PRO A 590 -22.92 -27.09 7.82
N ALA A 591 -23.06 -28.42 7.76
CA ALA A 591 -21.97 -29.36 8.01
C ALA A 591 -20.96 -29.39 6.83
N GLY A 592 -19.67 -29.48 7.11
CA GLY A 592 -18.60 -29.61 6.10
C GLY A 592 -18.40 -28.39 5.19
N HIS A 593 -18.70 -27.17 5.66
CA HIS A 593 -18.61 -25.94 4.85
C HIS A 593 -17.78 -24.86 5.54
N GLY A 594 -17.19 -23.96 4.74
CA GLY A 594 -16.57 -22.72 5.20
C GLY A 594 -17.53 -21.54 5.03
N PHE A 595 -17.52 -20.60 5.98
CA PHE A 595 -18.33 -19.38 5.92
C PHE A 595 -17.67 -18.21 6.66
N VAL A 596 -18.13 -16.98 6.40
CA VAL A 596 -17.70 -15.78 7.13
C VAL A 596 -18.67 -15.54 8.28
N ALA A 597 -18.20 -15.66 9.51
CA ALA A 597 -18.95 -15.37 10.71
C ALA A 597 -18.74 -13.92 11.17
N THR A 598 -19.76 -13.33 11.78
CA THR A 598 -19.64 -12.03 12.45
C THR A 598 -19.19 -12.23 13.90
N LEU A 599 -18.06 -11.63 14.28
CA LEU A 599 -17.61 -11.49 15.66
C LEU A 599 -17.92 -10.07 16.14
N VAL A 600 -18.76 -9.97 17.17
CA VAL A 600 -19.14 -8.70 17.80
C VAL A 600 -18.35 -8.54 19.10
N LEU A 601 -17.73 -7.39 19.27
CA LEU A 601 -17.04 -6.95 20.47
C LEU A 601 -17.82 -5.79 21.09
N THR A 602 -18.15 -5.86 22.38
CA THR A 602 -18.88 -4.81 23.11
C THR A 602 -18.15 -4.45 24.38
N ASN A 603 -17.88 -3.17 24.60
CA ASN A 603 -17.25 -2.68 25.83
C ASN A 603 -18.30 -2.07 26.77
N PRO A 604 -18.81 -2.82 27.76
CA PRO A 604 -19.78 -2.30 28.72
C PRO A 604 -19.13 -1.45 29.83
N ALA A 605 -17.80 -1.41 29.91
CA ALA A 605 -17.11 -0.72 30.98
C ALA A 605 -17.14 0.80 30.78
N ALA A 606 -17.00 1.55 31.89
CA ALA A 606 -16.85 3.00 31.86
C ALA A 606 -15.49 3.46 31.31
N GLU A 607 -14.54 2.54 31.21
CA GLU A 607 -13.20 2.78 30.71
C GLU A 607 -13.02 2.24 29.28
N PRO A 608 -12.16 2.86 28.46
CA PRO A 608 -11.88 2.36 27.12
C PRO A 608 -11.17 1.01 27.17
N TRP A 609 -11.53 0.13 26.24
CA TRP A 609 -10.87 -1.15 26.04
C TRP A 609 -9.86 -1.06 24.89
N LEU A 610 -8.68 -1.65 25.08
CA LEU A 610 -7.69 -1.83 24.01
C LEU A 610 -7.38 -3.33 23.86
N PRO A 611 -7.09 -3.80 22.64
CA PRO A 611 -6.74 -5.21 22.42
C PRO A 611 -5.52 -5.64 23.27
N PRO A 612 -5.53 -6.86 23.84
CA PRO A 612 -4.40 -7.39 24.58
C PRO A 612 -3.18 -7.64 23.68
N GLY A 613 -2.04 -7.88 24.32
CA GLY A 613 -0.80 -8.26 23.65
C GLY A 613 0.27 -7.16 23.63
N PRO A 614 1.47 -7.52 23.15
CA PRO A 614 2.62 -6.64 23.15
C PRO A 614 2.39 -5.45 22.19
N PRO A 615 3.02 -4.29 22.45
CA PRO A 615 3.05 -3.19 21.50
C PRO A 615 3.75 -3.56 20.20
N ALA A 616 3.25 -3.03 19.09
CA ALA A 616 3.88 -3.15 17.79
C ALA A 616 4.98 -2.08 17.69
N GLY A 617 6.20 -2.41 18.15
CA GLY A 617 7.39 -1.55 18.10
C GLY A 617 7.23 -0.19 18.80
N GLY A 618 7.64 -0.07 20.07
CA GLY A 618 7.71 1.20 20.82
C GLY A 618 6.39 1.97 21.06
N GLY A 619 5.35 1.74 20.27
CA GLY A 619 4.04 2.40 20.32
C GLY A 619 3.01 1.71 21.22
N PRO A 620 1.72 2.05 21.11
CA PRO A 620 0.66 1.47 21.92
C PRO A 620 0.44 -0.01 21.58
N PRO A 621 -0.18 -0.78 22.49
CA PRO A 621 -0.44 -2.20 22.29
C PRO A 621 -1.17 -2.56 20.98
N ALA A 622 -0.75 -3.68 20.37
CA ALA A 622 -0.93 -3.97 18.95
C ALA A 622 -2.38 -4.23 18.49
N SER A 623 -2.95 -3.26 17.78
CA SER A 623 -4.18 -3.35 16.95
C SER A 623 -3.97 -4.17 15.67
N ARG A 624 -3.12 -5.19 15.73
CA ARG A 624 -2.73 -6.04 14.59
C ARG A 624 -3.68 -7.22 14.42
N VAL A 625 -3.58 -7.92 13.30
CA VAL A 625 -4.32 -9.17 13.06
C VAL A 625 -3.95 -10.22 14.11
N ARG A 626 -4.95 -10.95 14.60
CA ARG A 626 -4.85 -11.99 15.63
C ARG A 626 -5.29 -13.32 15.08
N ASP A 627 -4.46 -14.34 15.28
CA ASP A 627 -4.84 -15.71 14.97
C ASP A 627 -5.68 -16.28 16.10
N ILE A 628 -6.99 -16.33 15.88
CA ILE A 628 -7.97 -16.90 16.79
C ILE A 628 -7.95 -18.41 16.62
N GLN A 629 -7.64 -19.13 17.70
CA GLN A 629 -7.67 -20.59 17.73
C GLN A 629 -9.11 -21.05 17.93
N VAL A 630 -9.67 -21.72 16.92
CA VAL A 630 -11.04 -22.21 16.93
C VAL A 630 -11.05 -23.73 17.12
N LYS A 631 -11.93 -24.21 17.99
CA LYS A 631 -12.19 -25.64 18.23
C LYS A 631 -13.69 -25.91 18.25
N TRP A 632 -14.09 -26.96 17.55
CA TRP A 632 -15.42 -27.56 17.65
C TRP A 632 -15.34 -28.79 18.55
N ILE A 633 -16.09 -28.79 19.65
CA ILE A 633 -16.07 -29.87 20.64
C ILE A 633 -17.45 -30.54 20.68
N GLN A 634 -17.49 -31.86 20.52
CA GLN A 634 -18.72 -32.66 20.63
C GLN A 634 -19.18 -32.79 22.09
N ALA A 635 -20.42 -33.22 22.31
CA ALA A 635 -20.97 -33.44 23.66
C ALA A 635 -20.11 -34.36 24.55
N GLY A 636 -19.39 -35.33 23.97
CA GLY A 636 -18.46 -36.21 24.68
C GLY A 636 -17.09 -35.60 25.03
N GLY A 637 -16.86 -34.32 24.73
CA GLY A 637 -15.60 -33.62 25.00
C GLY A 637 -14.51 -33.82 23.93
N GLN A 638 -14.76 -34.61 22.90
CA GLN A 638 -13.85 -34.83 21.78
C GLN A 638 -13.78 -33.61 20.86
N VAL A 639 -12.58 -33.21 20.46
CA VAL A 639 -12.35 -32.15 19.47
C VAL A 639 -12.59 -32.74 18.07
N ALA A 640 -13.64 -32.26 17.39
CA ALA A 640 -13.98 -32.71 16.05
C ALA A 640 -13.24 -31.94 14.95
N LEU A 641 -12.99 -30.64 15.16
CA LEU A 641 -12.27 -29.79 14.23
C LEU A 641 -11.53 -28.69 14.98
N ALA A 642 -10.30 -28.39 14.57
CA ALA A 642 -9.50 -27.30 15.12
C ALA A 642 -8.69 -26.61 14.03
N PHE A 643 -8.69 -25.28 14.03
CA PHE A 643 -7.93 -24.46 13.08
C PHE A 643 -7.68 -23.06 13.67
N ALA A 644 -6.86 -22.27 13.00
CA ALA A 644 -6.65 -20.86 13.32
C ALA A 644 -7.29 -19.98 12.25
N THR A 645 -7.85 -18.84 12.64
CA THR A 645 -8.46 -17.88 11.72
C THR A 645 -8.04 -16.45 12.07
N PRO A 646 -7.63 -15.63 11.09
CA PRO A 646 -7.20 -14.27 11.34
C PRO A 646 -8.40 -13.35 11.63
N VAL A 647 -8.28 -12.52 12.65
CA VAL A 647 -9.27 -11.49 12.99
C VAL A 647 -8.54 -10.17 13.26
N LEU A 648 -9.03 -9.08 12.67
CA LEU A 648 -8.56 -7.74 12.99
C LEU A 648 -9.46 -7.11 14.07
N PRO A 649 -8.99 -6.94 15.32
CA PRO A 649 -9.70 -6.15 16.32
C PRO A 649 -9.59 -4.65 16.02
N PRO A 650 -10.50 -3.82 16.57
CA PRO A 650 -10.38 -2.37 16.46
C PRO A 650 -9.18 -1.87 17.30
N PRO A 651 -8.69 -0.63 17.06
CA PRO A 651 -7.60 -0.04 17.83
C PRO A 651 -7.96 0.17 19.30
N PHE A 652 -9.21 0.51 19.56
CA PHE A 652 -9.82 0.65 20.87
C PHE A 652 -11.33 0.42 20.77
N LEU A 653 -12.02 0.35 21.91
CA LEU A 653 -13.46 0.54 22.02
C LEU A 653 -13.70 1.58 23.12
N ALA A 654 -14.49 2.63 22.83
CA ALA A 654 -14.87 3.57 23.87
C ALA A 654 -15.84 2.91 24.87
N ALA A 655 -16.12 3.59 25.98
CA ALA A 655 -17.09 3.13 26.95
C ALA A 655 -18.49 3.03 26.32
N GLY A 656 -19.13 1.86 26.42
CA GLY A 656 -20.44 1.59 25.83
C GLY A 656 -20.44 1.23 24.35
N ASP A 657 -19.28 1.20 23.68
CA ASP A 657 -19.20 0.94 22.23
C ASP A 657 -19.29 -0.54 21.88
N SER A 658 -19.78 -0.80 20.66
CA SER A 658 -19.73 -2.10 20.00
C SER A 658 -19.09 -2.01 18.61
N TYR A 659 -18.30 -3.01 18.25
CA TYR A 659 -17.65 -3.14 16.95
C TYR A 659 -17.82 -4.56 16.41
N ALA A 660 -18.12 -4.67 15.12
CA ALA A 660 -18.25 -5.94 14.42
C ALA A 660 -17.07 -6.15 13.47
N THR A 661 -16.53 -7.36 13.47
CA THR A 661 -15.46 -7.79 12.56
C THR A 661 -15.76 -9.19 12.02
N THR A 662 -15.08 -9.58 10.95
CA THR A 662 -15.28 -10.87 10.29
C THR A 662 -14.31 -11.93 10.82
N MET A 663 -14.79 -13.17 10.88
CA MET A 663 -13.99 -14.34 11.21
C MET A 663 -14.35 -15.50 10.27
N HIS A 664 -13.37 -16.05 9.55
CA HIS A 664 -13.61 -17.22 8.68
C HIS A 664 -13.68 -18.49 9.52
N LEU A 665 -14.79 -19.22 9.42
CA LEU A 665 -15.01 -20.48 10.14
C LEU A 665 -15.22 -21.64 9.18
N PHE A 666 -14.77 -22.82 9.59
CA PHE A 666 -15.05 -24.11 8.96
C PHE A 666 -15.82 -24.97 9.95
N THR A 667 -16.75 -25.78 9.46
CA THR A 667 -17.60 -26.64 10.28
C THR A 667 -17.21 -28.12 10.18
N PRO A 668 -17.43 -28.94 11.22
CA PRO A 668 -17.30 -30.39 11.15
C PRO A 668 -18.20 -31.02 10.07
N GLU A 669 -17.79 -32.16 9.53
CA GLU A 669 -18.57 -32.91 8.52
C GLU A 669 -19.80 -33.60 9.09
N GLU A 670 -19.71 -34.08 10.34
CA GLU A 670 -20.81 -34.81 10.99
C GLU A 670 -21.83 -33.85 11.62
N PRO A 671 -23.12 -33.93 11.26
CA PRO A 671 -24.18 -33.18 11.93
C PRO A 671 -24.26 -33.50 13.43
N GLY A 672 -24.54 -32.50 14.26
CA GLY A 672 -24.66 -32.67 15.71
C GLY A 672 -24.66 -31.35 16.47
N GLU A 673 -24.76 -31.44 17.79
CA GLU A 673 -24.58 -30.31 18.70
C GLU A 673 -23.10 -30.20 19.08
N TYR A 674 -22.53 -29.01 18.87
CA TYR A 674 -21.13 -28.74 19.16
C TYR A 674 -20.98 -27.50 20.04
N ARG A 675 -19.90 -27.44 20.82
CA ARG A 675 -19.41 -26.19 21.40
C ARG A 675 -18.37 -25.58 20.48
N LEU A 676 -18.63 -24.36 20.02
CA LEU A 676 -17.65 -23.53 19.34
C LEU A 676 -16.85 -22.78 20.40
N ILE A 677 -15.58 -23.17 20.56
CA ILE A 677 -14.65 -22.51 21.47
C ILE A 677 -13.61 -21.75 20.64
N ALA A 678 -13.54 -20.44 20.84
CA ALA A 678 -12.52 -19.60 20.23
C ALA A 678 -11.60 -19.02 21.32
N ARG A 679 -10.29 -19.03 21.06
CA ARG A 679 -9.28 -18.50 21.98
C ARG A 679 -8.33 -17.53 21.28
N ALA A 680 -7.98 -16.45 21.95
CA ALA A 680 -7.05 -15.44 21.46
C ALA A 680 -6.13 -15.01 22.60
N ASP A 681 -4.83 -14.89 22.33
CA ASP A 681 -3.81 -14.46 23.31
C ASP A 681 -3.87 -15.22 24.66
N GLY A 682 -4.24 -16.50 24.64
CA GLY A 682 -4.37 -17.35 25.84
C GLY A 682 -5.71 -17.27 26.57
N GLU A 683 -6.62 -16.39 26.15
CA GLU A 683 -7.96 -16.22 26.72
C GLU A 683 -9.03 -16.89 25.85
N THR A 684 -10.05 -17.49 26.47
CA THR A 684 -11.27 -17.88 25.76
C THR A 684 -12.10 -16.65 25.48
N ILE A 685 -12.36 -16.38 24.20
CA ILE A 685 -13.16 -15.25 23.74
C ILE A 685 -14.62 -15.67 23.52
N THR A 686 -14.88 -16.85 22.95
CA THR A 686 -16.24 -17.39 22.90
C THR A 686 -16.25 -18.87 23.27
N ASP A 687 -17.36 -19.28 23.85
CA ASP A 687 -17.69 -20.65 24.20
C ASP A 687 -19.21 -20.78 24.15
N GLN A 688 -19.73 -21.15 22.98
CA GLN A 688 -21.16 -21.15 22.71
C GLN A 688 -21.59 -22.47 22.06
N PRO A 689 -22.79 -22.98 22.38
CA PRO A 689 -23.38 -24.09 21.64
C PRO A 689 -23.76 -23.64 20.22
N VAL A 690 -23.47 -24.48 19.23
CA VAL A 690 -23.81 -24.28 17.83
C VAL A 690 -24.22 -25.61 17.23
N ARG A 691 -25.38 -25.63 16.58
CA ARG A 691 -25.89 -26.80 15.88
C ARG A 691 -25.27 -26.90 14.49
N VAL A 692 -24.63 -28.01 14.17
CA VAL A 692 -24.06 -28.28 12.85
C VAL A 692 -24.98 -29.29 12.15
N GLY A 693 -25.40 -29.02 10.92
CA GLY A 693 -26.28 -29.92 10.17
C GLY A 693 -26.69 -29.34 8.83
N THR A 694 -27.74 -29.86 8.20
CA THR A 694 -28.26 -29.29 6.95
C THR A 694 -29.35 -28.26 7.31
N PRO A 695 -29.07 -26.95 7.36
CA PRO A 695 -30.12 -25.98 7.59
C PRO A 695 -31.15 -26.06 6.45
N PRO A 696 -32.45 -25.86 6.72
CA PRO A 696 -33.45 -25.72 5.68
C PRO A 696 -33.18 -24.41 4.93
N ALA A 697 -32.37 -24.47 3.86
CA ALA A 697 -32.07 -23.33 3.01
C ALA A 697 -32.79 -23.49 1.68
N HIS A 698 -33.92 -22.81 1.54
CA HIS A 698 -34.62 -22.65 0.27
C HIS A 698 -34.00 -21.49 -0.53
N PRO A 699 -33.92 -21.59 -1.86
CA PRO A 699 -33.48 -20.47 -2.68
C PRO A 699 -34.45 -19.30 -2.56
N PHE A 700 -33.93 -18.07 -2.56
CA PHE A 700 -34.75 -16.87 -2.56
C PHE A 700 -35.54 -16.77 -3.87
N LYS A 701 -36.87 -16.74 -3.76
CA LYS A 701 -37.80 -16.73 -4.92
C LYS A 701 -38.32 -15.33 -5.27
N GLY A 702 -37.75 -14.27 -4.70
CA GLY A 702 -38.24 -12.89 -4.91
C GLY A 702 -39.49 -12.54 -4.10
N THR A 703 -39.78 -13.27 -3.02
CA THR A 703 -40.90 -13.02 -2.11
C THR A 703 -40.39 -12.92 -0.67
N GLY A 704 -41.20 -12.36 0.24
CA GLY A 704 -40.87 -12.31 1.67
C GLY A 704 -40.98 -13.66 2.41
N GLU A 705 -41.44 -14.72 1.74
CA GLU A 705 -41.68 -16.02 2.35
C GLU A 705 -40.35 -16.65 2.83
N GLY A 706 -40.32 -17.06 4.09
CA GLY A 706 -39.13 -17.67 4.71
C GLY A 706 -38.05 -16.67 5.15
N LEU A 707 -38.25 -15.36 4.96
CA LEU A 707 -37.39 -14.33 5.54
C LEU A 707 -37.79 -14.07 7.00
N ALA A 708 -36.90 -14.40 7.93
CA ALA A 708 -37.08 -14.09 9.35
C ALA A 708 -35.73 -13.79 10.01
N ALA A 709 -35.78 -13.02 11.09
CA ALA A 709 -34.61 -12.66 11.88
C ALA A 709 -34.98 -12.57 13.37
N THR A 710 -34.00 -12.72 14.25
CA THR A 710 -34.07 -12.19 15.61
C THR A 710 -33.08 -11.06 15.77
N PHE A 711 -33.42 -10.07 16.60
CA PHE A 711 -32.62 -8.88 16.81
C PHE A 711 -32.07 -8.79 18.23
N ASP A 712 -30.88 -8.21 18.34
CA ASP A 712 -30.26 -7.84 19.60
C ASP A 712 -29.64 -6.43 19.43
N LEU A 713 -30.30 -5.45 20.04
CA LEU A 713 -29.91 -4.04 19.96
C LEU A 713 -28.70 -3.78 20.86
N LYS A 714 -27.61 -3.29 20.28
CA LYS A 714 -26.39 -2.90 21.00
C LYS A 714 -26.35 -1.42 21.34
N SER A 715 -26.96 -0.56 20.52
CA SER A 715 -27.14 0.85 20.87
C SER A 715 -28.08 1.01 22.08
N PRO A 716 -27.98 2.13 22.83
CA PRO A 716 -28.93 2.43 23.89
C PRO A 716 -30.38 2.47 23.37
N ALA A 717 -31.30 1.81 24.08
CA ALA A 717 -32.73 1.81 23.75
C ALA A 717 -33.41 3.19 23.94
N ALA A 718 -32.78 4.08 24.72
CA ALA A 718 -33.20 5.45 24.91
C ALA A 718 -32.00 6.39 24.69
N LEU A 719 -32.18 7.36 23.81
CA LEU A 719 -31.14 8.30 23.38
C LEU A 719 -31.62 9.74 23.60
N ARG A 720 -30.68 10.62 23.91
CA ARG A 720 -30.88 12.06 23.87
C ARG A 720 -30.05 12.61 22.73
N ALA A 721 -30.63 13.55 22.00
CA ALA A 721 -30.02 14.13 20.82
C ALA A 721 -30.41 15.60 20.69
N HIS A 722 -29.71 16.30 19.82
CA HIS A 722 -30.11 17.61 19.34
C HIS A 722 -30.51 17.58 17.87
N PRO A 723 -31.22 18.62 17.37
CA PRO A 723 -31.60 18.72 15.97
C PRO A 723 -30.47 18.43 14.98
N GLY A 724 -30.69 17.45 14.11
CA GLY A 724 -29.75 17.07 13.05
C GLY A 724 -28.52 16.27 13.50
N GLU A 725 -28.39 15.95 14.79
CA GLU A 725 -27.30 15.14 15.33
C GLU A 725 -27.35 13.68 14.81
N ARG A 726 -26.20 13.04 14.65
CA ARG A 726 -26.10 11.63 14.28
C ARG A 726 -25.94 10.77 15.53
N LEU A 727 -26.79 9.76 15.67
CA LEU A 727 -26.80 8.82 16.78
C LEU A 727 -26.39 7.43 16.32
N PRO A 728 -25.58 6.68 17.09
CA PRO A 728 -25.12 5.36 16.67
C PRO A 728 -26.26 4.33 16.67
N LEU A 729 -26.36 3.52 15.62
CA LEU A 729 -27.23 2.35 15.52
C LEU A 729 -26.40 1.09 15.30
N HIS A 730 -26.46 0.17 16.25
CA HIS A 730 -25.85 -1.15 16.14
C HIS A 730 -26.88 -2.22 16.49
N VAL A 731 -27.20 -3.09 15.53
CA VAL A 731 -28.17 -4.18 15.68
C VAL A 731 -27.56 -5.48 15.19
N ASP A 732 -27.44 -6.46 16.08
CA ASP A 732 -27.11 -7.83 15.72
C ASP A 732 -28.39 -8.51 15.21
N ALA A 733 -28.35 -9.06 14.00
CA ALA A 733 -29.47 -9.79 13.41
C ALA A 733 -29.05 -11.24 13.10
N LEU A 734 -29.78 -12.21 13.63
CA LEU A 734 -29.57 -13.64 13.36
C LEU A 734 -30.64 -14.13 12.38
N ASN A 735 -30.23 -14.76 11.27
CA ASN A 735 -31.17 -15.35 10.34
C ASN A 735 -31.83 -16.59 10.96
N THR A 736 -33.10 -16.47 11.33
CA THR A 736 -33.91 -17.58 11.88
C THR A 736 -34.91 -18.13 10.87
N GLY A 737 -34.88 -17.61 9.64
CA GLY A 737 -35.75 -18.02 8.56
C GLY A 737 -35.32 -19.33 7.90
N THR A 738 -35.87 -19.57 6.71
CA THR A 738 -35.58 -20.74 5.86
C THR A 738 -34.91 -20.35 4.55
N VAL A 739 -34.60 -19.06 4.36
CA VAL A 739 -33.98 -18.51 3.16
C VAL A 739 -32.73 -17.71 3.54
N GLY A 740 -31.65 -17.89 2.78
CA GLY A 740 -30.43 -17.11 2.98
C GLY A 740 -30.58 -15.65 2.56
N TRP A 741 -29.93 -14.74 3.29
CA TRP A 741 -29.84 -13.34 2.90
C TRP A 741 -28.74 -13.20 1.85
N THR A 742 -29.14 -13.20 0.58
CA THR A 742 -28.24 -13.13 -0.57
C THR A 742 -28.21 -11.73 -1.17
N ASP A 743 -27.22 -11.44 -2.00
CA ASP A 743 -27.16 -10.18 -2.76
C ASP A 743 -28.45 -9.93 -3.56
N ARG A 744 -29.05 -11.00 -4.12
CA ARG A 744 -30.34 -10.91 -4.85
C ARG A 744 -31.51 -10.52 -3.95
N ALA A 745 -31.47 -10.90 -2.68
CA ALA A 745 -32.50 -10.55 -1.71
C ALA A 745 -32.42 -9.08 -1.27
N ASN A 746 -31.30 -8.38 -1.56
CA ASN A 746 -31.11 -6.96 -1.26
C ASN A 746 -31.56 -6.58 0.16
N ILE A 747 -31.04 -7.32 1.14
CA ILE A 747 -31.44 -7.18 2.53
C ILE A 747 -30.89 -5.89 3.13
N ARG A 748 -31.75 -5.18 3.88
CA ARG A 748 -31.47 -3.93 4.57
C ARG A 748 -32.00 -3.98 6.01
N LEU A 749 -31.37 -3.23 6.89
CA LEU A 749 -31.98 -2.79 8.14
C LEU A 749 -32.63 -1.43 7.88
N GLY A 750 -33.96 -1.37 7.91
CA GLY A 750 -34.72 -0.14 7.74
C GLY A 750 -35.13 0.45 9.09
N PHE A 751 -35.17 1.77 9.17
CA PHE A 751 -35.67 2.47 10.34
C PHE A 751 -36.60 3.61 9.95
N ARG A 752 -37.66 3.78 10.73
CA ARG A 752 -38.69 4.81 10.55
C ARG A 752 -38.89 5.59 11.82
N TRP A 753 -39.14 6.88 11.67
CA TRP A 753 -39.33 7.81 12.78
C TRP A 753 -40.79 8.12 12.98
N TYR A 754 -41.19 8.23 14.24
CA TYR A 754 -42.53 8.63 14.65
C TYR A 754 -42.40 9.72 15.71
N ARG A 755 -43.13 10.81 15.56
CA ARG A 755 -43.28 11.84 16.61
C ARG A 755 -44.29 11.34 17.62
N HIS A 756 -43.95 11.43 18.90
CA HIS A 756 -44.85 11.08 19.99
C HIS A 756 -45.65 12.32 20.40
N GLU A 757 -46.97 12.28 20.25
CA GLU A 757 -47.88 13.37 20.61
C GLU A 757 -48.97 12.90 21.59
N ILE A 758 -49.63 13.87 22.25
CA ILE A 758 -50.76 13.60 23.13
C ILE A 758 -51.94 13.14 22.27
N GLY A 759 -52.11 11.82 22.10
CA GLY A 759 -53.18 11.22 21.31
C GLY A 759 -52.73 10.16 20.29
N GLY A 760 -51.42 9.96 20.11
CA GLY A 760 -50.91 8.93 19.20
C GLY A 760 -49.48 9.17 18.72
N GLU A 761 -49.11 8.45 17.67
CA GLU A 761 -47.81 8.55 17.01
C GLU A 761 -48.01 8.98 15.56
N GLU A 762 -47.28 10.00 15.10
CA GLU A 762 -47.29 10.44 13.70
C GLU A 762 -45.98 10.05 13.02
N GLU A 763 -46.04 9.30 11.90
CA GLU A 763 -44.84 8.95 11.15
C GLU A 763 -44.19 10.20 10.52
N VAL A 764 -42.85 10.24 10.52
CA VAL A 764 -42.04 11.33 9.95
C VAL A 764 -41.13 10.77 8.84
N PRO A 765 -41.67 10.51 7.63
CA PRO A 765 -40.98 9.73 6.61
C PRO A 765 -39.66 10.34 6.11
N ARG A 766 -39.49 11.66 6.24
CA ARG A 766 -38.28 12.38 5.81
C ARG A 766 -36.99 11.85 6.47
N TYR A 767 -37.09 11.24 7.65
CA TYR A 767 -35.94 10.71 8.39
C TYR A 767 -35.81 9.19 8.27
N GLU A 768 -36.62 8.53 7.43
CA GLU A 768 -36.45 7.12 7.11
C GLU A 768 -35.08 6.85 6.50
N GLY A 769 -34.49 5.70 6.83
CA GLY A 769 -33.21 5.30 6.28
C GLY A 769 -33.03 3.79 6.20
N ARG A 770 -31.88 3.41 5.64
CA ARG A 770 -31.47 2.02 5.39
C ARG A 770 -30.00 1.84 5.76
N VAL A 771 -29.69 0.76 6.46
CA VAL A 771 -28.32 0.25 6.62
C VAL A 771 -28.19 -0.98 5.73
N PRO A 772 -27.28 -0.98 4.74
CA PRO A 772 -27.12 -2.10 3.83
C PRO A 772 -26.44 -3.30 4.49
N LEU A 773 -26.92 -4.51 4.17
CA LEU A 773 -26.10 -5.70 4.33
C LEU A 773 -24.96 -5.66 3.30
N LEU A 774 -23.71 -5.74 3.76
CA LEU A 774 -22.53 -5.63 2.90
C LEU A 774 -22.16 -7.02 2.34
N GLY A 775 -23.01 -7.56 1.47
CA GLY A 775 -22.90 -8.95 0.98
C GLY A 775 -21.60 -9.23 0.22
N HIS A 776 -21.03 -8.23 -0.46
CA HIS A 776 -19.71 -8.36 -1.10
C HIS A 776 -18.54 -8.58 -0.12
N LEU A 777 -18.69 -8.27 1.18
CA LEU A 777 -17.67 -8.49 2.21
C LEU A 777 -17.92 -9.78 3.01
N TYR A 778 -19.19 -10.13 3.23
CA TYR A 778 -19.59 -11.25 4.11
C TYR A 778 -20.06 -12.50 3.35
N GLY A 779 -20.42 -12.36 2.07
CA GLY A 779 -21.14 -13.38 1.31
C GLY A 779 -22.61 -13.49 1.73
N ASP A 780 -23.26 -14.56 1.27
CA ASP A 780 -24.62 -14.89 1.66
C ASP A 780 -24.70 -15.24 3.17
N ILE A 781 -25.75 -14.78 3.85
CA ILE A 781 -26.02 -15.14 5.26
C ILE A 781 -27.10 -16.23 5.33
N PRO A 782 -26.73 -17.53 5.40
CA PRO A 782 -27.69 -18.61 5.45
C PRO A 782 -28.43 -18.66 6.81
N PRO A 783 -29.53 -19.43 6.90
CA PRO A 783 -30.20 -19.68 8.17
C PRO A 783 -29.25 -20.18 9.26
N GLY A 784 -29.39 -19.60 10.45
CA GLY A 784 -28.60 -19.86 11.65
C GLY A 784 -27.29 -19.06 11.76
N ILE A 785 -26.99 -18.19 10.79
CA ILE A 785 -25.86 -17.25 10.80
C ILE A 785 -26.39 -15.82 10.91
N GLY A 786 -25.64 -14.94 11.56
CA GLY A 786 -26.03 -13.56 11.78
C GLY A 786 -25.04 -12.51 11.25
N TYR A 787 -25.56 -11.30 11.14
CA TYR A 787 -24.87 -10.11 10.65
C TYR A 787 -25.11 -8.95 11.63
N ALA A 788 -24.08 -8.15 11.88
CA ALA A 788 -24.18 -6.96 12.71
C ALA A 788 -24.29 -5.72 11.83
N PHE A 789 -25.46 -5.07 11.87
CA PHE A 789 -25.70 -3.81 11.18
C PHE A 789 -25.18 -2.66 12.04
N ALA A 790 -24.20 -1.92 11.52
CA ALA A 790 -23.70 -0.69 12.13
C ALA A 790 -24.00 0.50 11.20
N GLY A 791 -24.68 1.51 11.72
CA GLY A 791 -25.06 2.72 11.00
C GLY A 791 -25.35 3.88 11.94
N ASP A 792 -25.95 4.94 11.41
CA ASP A 792 -26.31 6.12 12.17
C ASP A 792 -27.74 6.60 11.88
N LEU A 793 -28.37 7.15 12.91
CA LEU A 793 -29.69 7.75 12.89
C LEU A 793 -29.53 9.27 12.92
N ARG A 794 -29.98 9.97 11.88
CA ARG A 794 -30.06 11.44 11.91
C ARG A 794 -31.28 11.87 12.69
N ALA A 795 -31.07 12.52 13.84
CA ALA A 795 -32.13 13.08 14.66
C ALA A 795 -32.96 14.12 13.88
N PRO A 796 -34.31 14.14 14.06
CA PRO A 796 -35.19 15.15 13.51
C PRO A 796 -34.73 16.58 13.78
N ASP A 797 -35.04 17.50 12.87
CA ASP A 797 -34.64 18.90 12.98
C ASP A 797 -35.49 19.68 14.00
N GLU A 798 -36.62 19.11 14.44
CA GLU A 798 -37.49 19.68 15.45
C GLU A 798 -37.28 19.00 16.81
N PRO A 799 -37.24 19.78 17.91
CA PRO A 799 -37.30 19.22 19.25
C PRO A 799 -38.61 18.46 19.51
N GLY A 800 -38.53 17.40 20.31
CA GLY A 800 -39.67 16.55 20.64
C GLY A 800 -39.26 15.18 21.17
N GLU A 801 -40.27 14.40 21.55
CA GLU A 801 -40.11 12.98 21.86
C GLU A 801 -40.41 12.19 20.59
N TYR A 802 -39.50 11.29 20.21
CA TYR A 802 -39.62 10.47 19.02
C TYR A 802 -39.45 9.00 19.35
N LEU A 803 -40.11 8.16 18.56
CA LEU A 803 -39.95 6.72 18.53
C LEU A 803 -39.34 6.32 17.19
N VAL A 804 -38.27 5.54 17.20
CA VAL A 804 -37.68 4.95 16.01
C VAL A 804 -37.99 3.47 16.00
N ARG A 805 -38.67 3.00 14.95
CA ARG A 805 -38.93 1.57 14.72
C ARG A 805 -37.93 1.05 13.71
N VAL A 806 -37.15 0.05 14.11
CA VAL A 806 -36.09 -0.57 13.32
C VAL A 806 -36.48 -2.02 13.02
N SER A 807 -36.48 -2.40 11.75
CA SER A 807 -36.73 -3.78 11.33
C SER A 807 -35.98 -4.10 10.03
N MET A 808 -35.97 -5.37 9.65
CA MET A 808 -35.34 -5.81 8.41
C MET A 808 -36.33 -5.88 7.26
N LEU A 809 -35.82 -5.64 6.06
CA LEU A 809 -36.57 -5.81 4.82
C LEU A 809 -35.69 -6.36 3.70
N SER A 810 -36.35 -7.04 2.78
CA SER A 810 -35.88 -7.20 1.41
C SER A 810 -36.38 -5.99 0.62
N GLU A 811 -35.45 -5.13 0.19
CA GLU A 811 -35.78 -3.84 -0.41
C GLU A 811 -36.63 -4.03 -1.67
N LEU A 812 -37.70 -3.24 -1.81
CA LEU A 812 -38.73 -3.35 -2.86
C LEU A 812 -39.52 -4.67 -2.91
N ILE A 813 -39.40 -5.54 -1.90
CA ILE A 813 -40.07 -6.85 -1.88
C ILE A 813 -40.98 -6.98 -0.66
N ALA A 814 -40.41 -7.05 0.54
CA ALA A 814 -41.19 -7.25 1.77
C ALA A 814 -40.38 -6.92 3.04
N TRP A 815 -41.09 -6.48 4.08
CA TRP A 815 -40.55 -6.46 5.44
C TRP A 815 -40.55 -7.86 6.03
N PHE A 816 -39.63 -8.10 6.97
CA PHE A 816 -39.58 -9.35 7.70
C PHE A 816 -40.79 -9.41 8.65
N ALA A 817 -41.36 -10.61 8.82
CA ALA A 817 -42.46 -10.83 9.78
C ALA A 817 -41.89 -10.94 11.21
N VAL A 818 -41.35 -9.84 11.72
CA VAL A 818 -40.72 -9.74 13.04
C VAL A 818 -41.10 -8.41 13.69
N ASP A 819 -41.27 -8.42 15.00
CA ASP A 819 -41.54 -7.20 15.76
C ASP A 819 -40.35 -6.22 15.61
N PRO A 820 -40.62 -4.95 15.29
CA PRO A 820 -39.57 -3.96 15.17
C PRO A 820 -38.94 -3.68 16.53
N ILE A 821 -37.65 -3.35 16.53
CA ILE A 821 -36.99 -2.76 17.69
C ILE A 821 -37.49 -1.32 17.83
N GLU A 822 -37.85 -0.93 19.05
CA GLU A 822 -38.26 0.42 19.37
C GLU A 822 -37.17 1.16 20.15
N LEU A 823 -36.72 2.30 19.61
CA LEU A 823 -35.80 3.22 20.27
C LEU A 823 -36.53 4.52 20.61
N ARG A 824 -36.37 5.00 21.84
CA ARG A 824 -36.89 6.31 22.24
C ARG A 824 -35.80 7.35 22.05
N VAL A 825 -36.09 8.41 21.30
CA VAL A 825 -35.15 9.50 21.03
C VAL A 825 -35.78 10.81 21.49
N ARG A 826 -35.21 11.41 22.53
CA ARG A 826 -35.58 12.75 22.95
C ARG A 826 -34.68 13.76 22.24
N VAL A 827 -35.27 14.54 21.34
CA VAL A 827 -34.59 15.64 20.66
C VAL A 827 -34.80 16.91 21.46
N GLU A 828 -33.72 17.42 22.06
CA GLU A 828 -33.73 18.64 22.86
C GLU A 828 -33.17 19.78 22.02
N ALA A 829 -33.75 20.99 22.16
CA ALA A 829 -33.19 22.17 21.50
C ALA A 829 -31.70 22.31 21.84
N TRP A 830 -30.91 22.76 20.86
CA TRP A 830 -29.52 23.11 21.13
C TRP A 830 -29.47 24.11 22.30
N PRO A 831 -28.52 23.97 23.24
CA PRO A 831 -28.29 25.00 24.25
C PRO A 831 -28.12 26.35 23.54
N ALA A 832 -28.68 27.42 24.11
CA ALA A 832 -28.45 28.76 23.59
C ALA A 832 -26.93 28.95 23.42
N ALA A 833 -26.50 29.38 22.23
CA ALA A 833 -25.10 29.68 22.01
C ALA A 833 -24.71 30.76 23.03
N ASP A 834 -23.75 30.46 23.90
CA ASP A 834 -23.12 31.51 24.69
C ASP A 834 -22.57 32.53 23.69
N PRO A 835 -22.91 33.82 23.80
CA PRO A 835 -22.31 34.83 22.96
C PRO A 835 -20.79 34.78 23.20
N ALA A 836 -20.08 34.42 22.14
CA ALA A 836 -18.63 34.15 22.11
C ALA A 836 -17.79 35.31 22.63
#